data_AF-A0A0E3QCP4-F1
#
_entry.id   AF-A0A0E3QCP4-F1
#
_cell.length_a   1.000
_cell.length_b   1.000
_cell.length_c   1.000
_cell.angle_alpha   90.00
_cell.angle_beta   90.00
_cell.angle_gamma   90.00
#
_symmetry.space_group_name_H-M   'P 1'
#
loop_
_entity.id
_entity.type
_entity.pdbx_description
1 polymer ?
#
loop_
_entity_poly.entity_id
_entity_poly.type
_entity_poly.pdbx_seq_one_letter_code
_entity_poly.pdbx_strand_id
1 'polypeptide(L)'
;MESKIPKTGVKDMVKIRIANGSELHNTELKRIADDIANQAGLAMDKIALNYSAPNEFLLPPDGDSFESILKPAFYRLSNDKKQASYTQAKSRLNADLPLRTARLHELAEIDLRKAEPVEHLAKTLIRSESVRITPEDILKEQEAILNTEIHTPQYAEGFIKSLENRFLSVNTLPELSTSVDSFSELPKENFPDIKTNKQRIDEKYNSMGGENGVLGKQLDYHDNMAHYEHGAIYANGMNVVEVHGNIWSKYSALGAEKSVLGYPITDENTTPDKIGRYNHFQGGSIYWTPKTGAHEVHGNIREKWKSLGWEKSVLGYPITDESTTPDKIGRYNHFQNGSIYWTPKTGAHEVHGAIREKWESLGWEKSVLGYPITDENMTPDKIGRYNHFQGGSIYWTPKTGAHEVHGAIWDKWKSLGWEKSVLGYPITDESTTPDKIGRYNHFQNGSIYWTPKTGAHEIHGTIRDLWKSLGWEKSNLCYPITDELNLPDGKGKYSRFQGGEIHWYPEIGAYQASPKAITTLTLRCVSLHCIDETNPEYLGSDEMRMAGCLFDISSAGEKSYKFGKIDLEDGWDDNEWNNWTSPPHLISVPINTDNVWPKGYLATCILIESDGGDYSEELNKLVDKLTPIVKEKLEQALESAGEAYLGGIGAVIGHVLGQMVGYIIEKIFSWFKGWWNDDPFPPVTVSLQIPGPDALFPGGLYDSPDVYGNVGGYGGQYEFYLDWRVS
;
A
#
# COMPACT_ATOMS: atom_id res chain seq x y z
N MET A 1 80.36 -50.11 5.01
CA MET A 1 79.14 -50.79 4.53
C MET A 1 78.04 -49.73 4.57
N GLU A 2 77.74 -49.02 3.48
CA GLU A 2 77.12 -49.45 2.22
C GLU A 2 75.58 -49.54 2.32
N SER A 3 74.78 -49.13 1.31
CA SER A 3 75.08 -48.23 0.17
C SER A 3 73.79 -47.74 -0.53
N LYS A 4 73.93 -46.69 -1.36
CA LYS A 4 73.13 -46.37 -2.58
C LYS A 4 71.62 -46.05 -2.48
N ILE A 5 71.25 -45.02 -3.24
CA ILE A 5 69.90 -44.73 -3.76
C ILE A 5 69.80 -45.32 -5.18
N PRO A 6 68.72 -46.03 -5.53
CA PRO A 6 67.85 -45.66 -6.66
C PRO A 6 66.36 -45.77 -6.28
N LYS A 7 65.49 -44.78 -6.49
CA LYS A 7 64.85 -44.30 -7.75
C LYS A 7 63.78 -45.23 -8.38
N THR A 8 62.60 -44.61 -8.61
CA THR A 8 61.51 -44.89 -9.61
C THR A 8 60.63 -46.14 -9.49
N GLY A 9 59.30 -45.91 -9.45
CA GLY A 9 58.25 -46.88 -9.85
C GLY A 9 56.84 -46.64 -9.28
N VAL A 10 55.91 -46.09 -10.09
CA VAL A 10 54.41 -46.15 -9.99
C VAL A 10 53.75 -45.86 -8.61
N LYS A 11 53.17 -44.68 -8.35
CA LYS A 11 51.81 -44.16 -8.70
C LYS A 11 50.59 -44.86 -8.06
N ASP A 12 49.85 -44.05 -7.30
CA ASP A 12 48.39 -43.94 -7.18
C ASP A 12 47.53 -45.16 -6.79
N MET A 13 47.11 -45.21 -5.51
CA MET A 13 45.74 -45.61 -5.14
C MET A 13 45.33 -45.04 -3.76
N VAL A 14 44.83 -43.80 -3.72
CA VAL A 14 44.29 -43.20 -2.49
C VAL A 14 42.87 -43.70 -2.25
N LYS A 15 42.67 -44.45 -1.16
CA LYS A 15 41.33 -44.86 -0.72
C LYS A 15 40.62 -43.71 0.00
N ILE A 16 39.80 -42.95 -0.73
CA ILE A 16 38.82 -42.06 -0.10
C ILE A 16 37.71 -42.92 0.50
N ARG A 17 37.57 -42.87 1.82
CA ARG A 17 36.38 -43.36 2.53
C ARG A 17 35.36 -42.22 2.55
N ILE A 18 34.24 -42.38 1.87
CA ILE A 18 33.04 -41.58 2.14
C ILE A 18 32.54 -42.00 3.55
N ALA A 19 32.10 -41.04 4.35
CA ALA A 19 31.61 -41.29 5.70
C ALA A 19 30.18 -41.84 5.67
N ASN A 20 29.83 -42.75 6.59
CA ASN A 20 28.52 -43.36 6.67
C ASN A 20 27.45 -42.34 7.12
N GLY A 21 26.74 -41.74 6.16
CA GLY A 21 25.31 -41.42 6.31
C GLY A 21 24.48 -42.62 5.87
N SER A 22 23.28 -42.82 6.43
CA SER A 22 22.45 -44.01 6.22
C SER A 22 22.27 -44.38 4.75
N GLU A 23 22.72 -45.58 4.38
CA GLU A 23 22.55 -46.12 3.03
C GLU A 23 21.07 -46.13 2.62
N LEU A 24 20.80 -45.98 1.33
CA LEU A 24 19.53 -46.46 0.80
C LEU A 24 19.58 -47.99 0.79
N HIS A 25 18.89 -48.64 1.73
CA HIS A 25 18.64 -50.08 1.64
C HIS A 25 17.82 -50.44 0.39
N ASN A 26 17.07 -49.48 -0.16
CA ASN A 26 16.46 -49.57 -1.48
C ASN A 26 17.48 -49.25 -2.60
N THR A 27 18.06 -50.31 -3.19
CA THR A 27 19.03 -50.22 -4.29
C THR A 27 18.43 -49.56 -5.55
N GLU A 28 17.11 -49.66 -5.75
CA GLU A 28 16.41 -49.19 -6.94
C GLU A 28 16.28 -47.65 -6.97
N LEU A 29 16.02 -47.03 -5.82
CA LEU A 29 16.03 -45.57 -5.67
C LEU A 29 17.36 -44.95 -6.14
N LYS A 30 18.48 -45.61 -5.79
CA LYS A 30 19.81 -45.17 -6.25
C LYS A 30 19.97 -45.34 -7.76
N ARG A 31 19.56 -46.49 -8.31
CA ARG A 31 19.59 -46.75 -9.77
C ARG A 31 18.81 -45.70 -10.56
N ILE A 32 17.63 -45.30 -10.06
CA ILE A 32 16.79 -44.26 -10.67
C ILE A 32 17.48 -42.88 -10.62
N ALA A 33 18.04 -42.50 -9.46
CA ALA A 33 18.78 -41.24 -9.34
C ALA A 33 20.01 -41.18 -10.26
N ASP A 34 20.78 -42.26 -10.33
CA ASP A 34 21.96 -42.39 -11.21
C ASP A 34 21.56 -42.32 -12.71
N ASP A 35 20.46 -42.96 -13.11
CA ASP A 35 19.96 -42.92 -14.49
C ASP A 35 19.49 -41.52 -14.91
N ILE A 36 18.63 -40.88 -14.11
CA ILE A 36 18.10 -39.54 -14.41
C ILE A 36 19.24 -38.50 -14.46
N ALA A 37 20.24 -38.60 -13.58
CA ALA A 37 21.41 -37.74 -13.62
C ALA A 37 22.36 -38.04 -14.82
N ASN A 38 22.39 -39.29 -15.32
CA ASN A 38 23.06 -39.63 -16.58
C ASN A 38 22.31 -39.05 -17.81
N GLN A 39 20.97 -39.06 -17.81
CA GLN A 39 20.16 -38.41 -18.85
C GLN A 39 20.44 -36.89 -18.89
N ALA A 40 20.52 -36.22 -17.74
CA ALA A 40 20.91 -34.82 -17.63
C ALA A 40 22.32 -34.55 -18.21
N GLY A 41 23.29 -35.43 -17.90
CA GLY A 41 24.64 -35.36 -18.47
C GLY A 41 24.68 -35.53 -20.00
N LEU A 42 23.79 -36.35 -20.55
CA LEU A 42 23.62 -36.50 -22.01
C LEU A 42 22.94 -35.29 -22.65
N ALA A 43 21.99 -34.63 -21.97
CA ALA A 43 21.41 -33.36 -22.42
C ALA A 43 22.48 -32.25 -22.45
N MET A 44 23.37 -32.18 -21.45
CA MET A 44 24.56 -31.30 -21.48
C MET A 44 25.50 -31.61 -22.64
N ASP A 45 25.85 -32.89 -22.88
CA ASP A 45 26.67 -33.29 -24.03
C ASP A 45 26.00 -32.87 -25.36
N LYS A 46 24.68 -33.00 -25.48
CA LYS A 46 23.90 -32.61 -26.67
C LYS A 46 23.86 -31.10 -26.91
N ILE A 47 23.69 -30.27 -25.87
CA ILE A 47 23.79 -28.80 -25.98
C ILE A 47 25.20 -28.38 -26.39
N ALA A 48 26.22 -28.98 -25.75
CA ALA A 48 27.60 -28.68 -26.07
C ALA A 48 27.96 -29.07 -27.53
N LEU A 49 27.43 -30.18 -28.03
CA LEU A 49 27.56 -30.61 -29.43
C LEU A 49 26.81 -29.67 -30.39
N ASN A 50 25.58 -29.27 -30.07
CA ASN A 50 24.78 -28.31 -30.84
C ASN A 50 25.52 -26.97 -31.04
N TYR A 51 26.20 -26.45 -30.00
CA TYR A 51 26.87 -25.14 -30.07
C TYR A 51 27.84 -24.97 -31.24
N SER A 52 28.64 -25.99 -31.59
CA SER A 52 29.57 -25.91 -32.75
C SER A 52 29.16 -26.79 -33.94
N ALA A 53 28.05 -27.54 -33.83
CA ALA A 53 27.50 -28.36 -34.92
C ALA A 53 25.95 -28.37 -34.90
N PRO A 54 25.28 -27.21 -35.00
CA PRO A 54 23.84 -27.08 -34.73
C PRO A 54 22.95 -27.79 -35.77
N ASN A 55 23.51 -28.08 -36.94
CA ASN A 55 22.84 -28.80 -38.03
C ASN A 55 23.05 -30.33 -37.96
N GLU A 56 23.94 -30.83 -37.08
CA GLU A 56 24.12 -32.28 -36.83
C GLU A 56 23.42 -32.71 -35.54
N PHE A 57 23.48 -31.87 -34.49
CA PHE A 57 22.88 -32.16 -33.17
C PHE A 57 21.73 -31.21 -32.91
N LEU A 58 20.51 -31.68 -33.20
CA LEU A 58 19.29 -30.87 -33.09
C LEU A 58 18.81 -30.81 -31.64
N LEU A 59 18.64 -29.61 -31.11
CA LEU A 59 17.94 -29.41 -29.83
C LEU A 59 16.43 -29.50 -30.03
N PRO A 60 15.67 -29.94 -29.01
CA PRO A 60 14.21 -29.91 -29.05
C PRO A 60 13.67 -28.46 -29.16
N PRO A 61 12.42 -28.30 -29.65
CA PRO A 61 11.70 -27.04 -29.49
C PRO A 61 11.55 -26.70 -28.00
N ASP A 62 11.50 -25.41 -27.67
CA ASP A 62 11.50 -24.94 -26.29
C ASP A 62 10.27 -25.43 -25.51
N GLY A 63 10.49 -26.10 -24.37
CA GLY A 63 9.49 -26.73 -23.51
C GLY A 63 10.14 -27.60 -22.42
N ASP A 64 9.37 -28.21 -21.52
CA ASP A 64 9.83 -28.72 -20.21
C ASP A 64 10.71 -29.98 -20.26
N SER A 65 11.94 -29.82 -20.73
CA SER A 65 12.97 -30.86 -20.89
C SER A 65 14.32 -30.43 -20.31
N PHE A 66 15.17 -31.39 -19.98
CA PHE A 66 16.56 -31.13 -19.58
C PHE A 66 17.28 -30.18 -20.55
N GLU A 67 17.17 -30.40 -21.88
CA GLU A 67 17.80 -29.51 -22.84
C GLU A 67 17.36 -28.03 -22.70
N SER A 68 16.08 -27.75 -22.45
CA SER A 68 15.58 -26.37 -22.28
C SER A 68 15.99 -25.74 -20.94
N ILE A 69 16.09 -26.51 -19.87
CA ILE A 69 16.57 -26.04 -18.55
C ILE A 69 18.05 -25.68 -18.61
N LEU A 70 18.85 -26.54 -19.25
CA LEU A 70 20.31 -26.45 -19.27
C LEU A 70 20.85 -25.44 -20.30
N LYS A 71 20.17 -25.28 -21.44
CA LYS A 71 20.55 -24.41 -22.57
C LYS A 71 20.81 -22.94 -22.14
N PRO A 72 19.92 -22.23 -21.41
CA PRO A 72 20.18 -20.86 -20.97
C PRO A 72 21.47 -20.70 -20.16
N ALA A 73 21.78 -21.65 -19.28
CA ALA A 73 22.97 -21.61 -18.44
C ALA A 73 24.25 -21.91 -19.23
N PHE A 74 24.23 -22.91 -20.12
CA PHE A 74 25.33 -23.16 -21.05
C PHE A 74 25.63 -21.92 -21.91
N TYR A 75 24.60 -21.23 -22.40
CA TYR A 75 24.77 -20.03 -23.21
C TYR A 75 25.27 -18.80 -22.42
N ARG A 76 25.24 -18.81 -21.08
CA ARG A 76 25.91 -17.80 -20.21
C ARG A 76 27.42 -18.03 -20.05
N LEU A 77 27.97 -19.20 -20.43
CA LEU A 77 29.42 -19.47 -20.34
C LEU A 77 30.24 -18.60 -21.33
N SER A 78 31.53 -18.40 -21.06
CA SER A 78 32.44 -17.79 -22.04
C SER A 78 32.66 -18.70 -23.25
N ASN A 79 33.01 -18.11 -24.39
CA ASN A 79 33.16 -18.84 -25.66
C ASN A 79 34.22 -19.95 -25.57
N ASP A 80 35.31 -19.72 -24.84
CA ASP A 80 36.37 -20.72 -24.62
C ASP A 80 35.83 -21.94 -23.84
N LYS A 81 35.00 -21.71 -22.82
CA LYS A 81 34.39 -22.79 -22.03
C LYS A 81 33.36 -23.58 -22.85
N LYS A 82 32.53 -22.90 -23.64
CA LYS A 82 31.61 -23.56 -24.60
C LYS A 82 32.38 -24.44 -25.60
N GLN A 83 33.54 -23.96 -26.08
CA GLN A 83 34.39 -24.69 -27.03
C GLN A 83 35.10 -25.89 -26.38
N ALA A 84 35.50 -25.79 -25.11
CA ALA A 84 36.01 -26.92 -24.34
C ALA A 84 34.93 -28.00 -24.16
N SER A 85 33.74 -27.62 -23.69
CA SER A 85 32.60 -28.53 -23.53
C SER A 85 32.22 -29.22 -24.84
N TYR A 86 32.18 -28.52 -25.98
CA TYR A 86 31.97 -29.15 -27.31
C TYR A 86 33.01 -30.24 -27.58
N THR A 87 34.29 -29.92 -27.35
CA THR A 87 35.41 -30.82 -27.63
C THR A 87 35.33 -32.10 -26.78
N GLN A 88 34.88 -31.98 -25.53
CA GLN A 88 34.71 -33.13 -24.64
C GLN A 88 33.43 -33.89 -24.87
N ALA A 89 32.29 -33.24 -25.15
CA ALA A 89 31.08 -33.95 -25.57
C ALA A 89 31.32 -34.76 -26.86
N LYS A 90 32.09 -34.22 -27.80
CA LYS A 90 32.54 -34.94 -29.00
C LYS A 90 33.48 -36.11 -28.69
N SER A 91 34.41 -35.94 -27.74
CA SER A 91 35.28 -37.03 -27.26
C SER A 91 34.48 -38.13 -26.53
N ARG A 92 33.50 -37.74 -25.72
CA ARG A 92 32.58 -38.61 -24.97
C ARG A 92 31.64 -39.39 -25.91
N LEU A 93 31.20 -38.77 -27.00
CA LEU A 93 30.41 -39.42 -28.07
C LEU A 93 31.27 -40.41 -28.89
N ASN A 94 32.52 -40.05 -29.18
CA ASN A 94 33.43 -40.85 -30.01
C ASN A 94 34.20 -41.94 -29.26
N ALA A 95 33.99 -42.09 -27.94
CA ALA A 95 34.59 -43.16 -27.14
C ALA A 95 34.00 -44.53 -27.51
N ASP A 96 34.82 -45.58 -27.42
CA ASP A 96 34.39 -46.96 -27.70
C ASP A 96 33.19 -47.38 -26.84
N LEU A 97 32.30 -48.20 -27.42
CA LEU A 97 31.04 -48.59 -26.78
C LEU A 97 31.20 -49.11 -25.33
N PRO A 98 32.19 -49.96 -24.97
CA PRO A 98 32.38 -50.39 -23.58
C PRO A 98 32.64 -49.23 -22.59
N LEU A 99 33.32 -48.16 -23.01
CA LEU A 99 33.57 -46.98 -22.19
C LEU A 99 32.31 -46.10 -22.07
N ARG A 100 31.47 -46.06 -23.11
CA ARG A 100 30.16 -45.40 -23.05
C ARG A 100 29.20 -46.16 -22.13
N THR A 101 29.05 -47.46 -22.31
CA THR A 101 28.20 -48.34 -21.47
C THR A 101 28.65 -48.37 -20.01
N ALA A 102 29.96 -48.34 -19.73
CA ALA A 102 30.48 -48.24 -18.35
C ALA A 102 30.16 -46.90 -17.65
N ARG A 103 29.80 -45.84 -18.40
CA ARG A 103 29.42 -44.53 -17.87
C ARG A 103 27.90 -44.32 -17.81
N LEU A 104 27.17 -44.88 -18.77
CA LEU A 104 25.79 -44.52 -19.10
C LEU A 104 24.81 -45.71 -19.12
N HIS A 105 25.28 -46.93 -18.88
CA HIS A 105 24.47 -48.16 -18.99
C HIS A 105 23.73 -48.22 -20.34
N GLU A 106 22.41 -48.43 -20.32
CA GLU A 106 21.55 -48.51 -21.51
C GLU A 106 21.48 -47.18 -22.29
N LEU A 107 21.58 -46.04 -21.60
CA LEU A 107 21.58 -44.70 -22.23
C LEU A 107 22.79 -44.49 -23.16
N ALA A 108 23.79 -45.37 -23.12
CA ALA A 108 24.92 -45.37 -24.05
C ALA A 108 24.48 -45.54 -25.52
N GLU A 109 23.30 -46.08 -25.79
CA GLU A 109 22.77 -46.30 -27.15
C GLU A 109 22.00 -45.09 -27.73
N ILE A 110 21.79 -44.02 -26.95
CA ILE A 110 21.06 -42.82 -27.40
C ILE A 110 21.82 -42.08 -28.52
N ASP A 111 21.14 -41.83 -29.66
CA ASP A 111 21.64 -40.96 -30.72
C ASP A 111 21.23 -39.50 -30.49
N LEU A 112 22.18 -38.70 -29.98
CA LEU A 112 21.99 -37.28 -29.66
C LEU A 112 21.74 -36.37 -30.87
N ARG A 113 21.77 -36.89 -32.10
CA ARG A 113 21.43 -36.12 -33.31
C ARG A 113 19.94 -35.83 -33.46
N LYS A 114 19.09 -36.68 -32.87
CA LYS A 114 17.63 -36.55 -32.91
C LYS A 114 17.17 -35.28 -32.19
N ALA A 115 16.18 -34.61 -32.77
CA ALA A 115 15.52 -33.43 -32.19
C ALA A 115 14.63 -33.74 -30.97
N GLU A 116 14.43 -35.01 -30.64
CA GLU A 116 13.65 -35.47 -29.48
C GLU A 116 14.45 -35.24 -28.18
N PRO A 117 13.83 -34.80 -27.05
CA PRO A 117 14.51 -34.65 -25.77
C PRO A 117 15.21 -35.94 -25.31
N VAL A 118 16.33 -35.84 -24.59
CA VAL A 118 17.07 -37.02 -24.12
C VAL A 118 16.20 -37.94 -23.26
N GLU A 119 15.30 -37.38 -22.44
CA GLU A 119 14.33 -38.14 -21.64
C GLU A 119 13.37 -38.99 -22.50
N HIS A 120 12.96 -38.47 -23.65
CA HIS A 120 12.06 -39.18 -24.56
C HIS A 120 12.82 -40.32 -25.25
N LEU A 121 14.10 -40.11 -25.55
CA LEU A 121 14.98 -41.16 -26.09
C LEU A 121 15.23 -42.26 -25.06
N ALA A 122 15.53 -41.92 -23.81
CA ALA A 122 15.68 -42.86 -22.70
C ALA A 122 14.42 -43.73 -22.52
N LYS A 123 13.23 -43.11 -22.49
CA LYS A 123 11.93 -43.81 -22.41
C LYS A 123 11.66 -44.79 -23.56
N THR A 124 12.37 -44.72 -24.68
CA THR A 124 12.26 -45.71 -25.78
C THR A 124 13.18 -46.93 -25.64
N LEU A 125 14.22 -46.85 -24.79
CA LEU A 125 15.15 -47.96 -24.55
C LEU A 125 14.68 -48.88 -23.42
N ILE A 126 14.05 -48.33 -22.38
CA ILE A 126 13.60 -49.06 -21.18
C ILE A 126 12.43 -50.00 -21.54
N ARG A 127 12.74 -51.24 -21.94
CA ARG A 127 11.73 -52.22 -22.39
C ARG A 127 12.01 -53.69 -22.06
N SER A 128 12.43 -53.98 -20.83
CA SER A 128 12.32 -55.32 -20.23
C SER A 128 12.10 -55.27 -18.71
N GLU A 129 11.56 -56.36 -18.17
CA GLU A 129 10.94 -56.51 -16.84
C GLU A 129 11.85 -56.26 -15.62
N SER A 130 11.22 -56.08 -14.45
CA SER A 130 11.77 -55.76 -13.10
C SER A 130 11.89 -54.26 -12.80
N VAL A 131 11.51 -53.74 -11.62
CA VAL A 131 10.93 -54.35 -10.40
C VAL A 131 9.56 -53.73 -10.09
N ARG A 132 8.58 -54.56 -9.68
CA ARG A 132 7.41 -54.09 -8.91
C ARG A 132 7.58 -54.57 -7.47
N ILE A 133 7.56 -53.65 -6.51
CA ILE A 133 7.25 -54.00 -5.12
C ILE A 133 5.74 -54.32 -5.10
N THR A 134 5.35 -55.47 -4.54
CA THR A 134 3.93 -55.77 -4.30
C THR A 134 3.59 -55.57 -2.82
N PRO A 135 2.31 -55.33 -2.47
CA PRO A 135 1.90 -55.16 -1.07
C PRO A 135 2.27 -56.34 -0.16
N GLU A 136 2.42 -57.57 -0.70
CA GLU A 136 2.79 -58.75 0.09
C GLU A 136 4.23 -58.74 0.63
N ASP A 137 5.13 -57.91 0.07
CA ASP A 137 6.48 -57.73 0.62
C ASP A 137 6.49 -56.71 1.76
N ILE A 138 5.61 -55.69 1.71
CA ILE A 138 5.45 -54.67 2.76
C ILE A 138 4.75 -55.28 4.00
N LEU A 139 3.72 -56.10 3.80
CA LEU A 139 2.96 -56.75 4.87
C LEU A 139 3.84 -57.61 5.80
N LYS A 140 4.88 -58.26 5.27
CA LYS A 140 5.77 -59.14 6.06
C LYS A 140 6.63 -58.41 7.10
N GLU A 141 6.94 -57.13 6.89
CA GLU A 141 7.65 -56.35 7.92
C GLU A 141 6.68 -55.80 8.97
N GLN A 142 5.44 -55.46 8.59
CA GLN A 142 4.44 -54.95 9.54
C GLN A 142 3.91 -56.02 10.52
N GLU A 143 3.74 -57.28 10.08
CA GLU A 143 3.33 -58.39 10.98
C GLU A 143 4.33 -58.64 12.12
N ALA A 144 5.60 -58.26 11.97
CA ALA A 144 6.61 -58.37 13.02
C ALA A 144 6.47 -57.27 14.11
N ILE A 145 5.81 -56.15 13.79
CA ILE A 145 5.66 -54.98 14.67
C ILE A 145 4.31 -55.00 15.40
N LEU A 146 3.24 -55.49 14.76
CA LEU A 146 1.87 -55.42 15.30
C LEU A 146 1.56 -56.40 16.45
N ASN A 147 2.49 -57.29 16.80
CA ASN A 147 2.26 -58.41 17.74
C ASN A 147 2.57 -58.10 19.21
N THR A 148 2.95 -56.87 19.59
CA THR A 148 3.47 -56.56 20.94
C THR A 148 2.50 -55.96 21.95
N GLU A 149 1.40 -55.28 21.58
CA GLU A 149 0.52 -54.65 22.60
C GLU A 149 -0.96 -54.50 22.18
N ILE A 150 -1.87 -54.97 23.05
CA ILE A 150 -3.33 -54.84 22.96
C ILE A 150 -3.85 -54.62 24.39
N HIS A 151 -4.72 -53.62 24.63
CA HIS A 151 -5.93 -53.78 25.47
C HIS A 151 -6.89 -52.57 25.56
N THR A 152 -7.90 -52.57 24.67
CA THR A 152 -9.36 -52.36 24.94
C THR A 152 -9.94 -51.03 25.55
N PRO A 153 -11.21 -50.67 25.23
CA PRO A 153 -11.76 -49.31 25.42
C PRO A 153 -12.86 -49.18 26.50
N GLN A 154 -13.25 -47.94 26.87
CA GLN A 154 -14.52 -47.69 27.59
C GLN A 154 -15.05 -46.24 27.58
N TYR A 155 -16.38 -46.10 27.73
CA TYR A 155 -17.21 -44.91 28.02
C TYR A 155 -17.43 -43.82 26.95
N ALA A 156 -18.43 -44.06 26.09
CA ALA A 156 -19.34 -43.02 25.62
C ALA A 156 -20.73 -43.21 26.28
N GLU A 157 -21.15 -42.33 27.19
CA GLU A 157 -22.53 -42.32 27.72
C GLU A 157 -23.02 -40.99 28.36
N GLY A 158 -22.16 -39.96 28.48
CA GLY A 158 -22.48 -38.77 29.29
C GLY A 158 -23.35 -37.69 28.63
N PHE A 159 -23.26 -37.50 27.32
CA PHE A 159 -23.70 -36.24 26.68
C PHE A 159 -25.20 -36.14 26.38
N ILE A 160 -25.87 -37.28 26.11
CA ILE A 160 -27.27 -37.31 25.64
C ILE A 160 -28.28 -36.84 26.71
N LYS A 161 -27.89 -36.77 27.99
CA LYS A 161 -28.78 -36.38 29.10
C LYS A 161 -28.93 -34.86 29.34
N SER A 162 -28.34 -34.00 28.51
CA SER A 162 -28.27 -32.55 28.78
C SER A 162 -29.36 -31.68 28.10
N LEU A 163 -30.07 -32.20 27.09
CA LEU A 163 -30.86 -31.35 26.17
C LEU A 163 -32.37 -31.23 26.43
N GLU A 164 -32.98 -32.06 27.30
CA GLU A 164 -34.45 -32.14 27.41
C GLU A 164 -35.12 -31.09 28.33
N ASN A 165 -34.36 -30.17 28.97
CA ASN A 165 -34.82 -29.46 30.17
C ASN A 165 -34.93 -27.91 30.07
N ARG A 166 -35.12 -27.33 28.87
CA ARG A 166 -35.14 -25.85 28.69
C ARG A 166 -36.20 -25.26 27.73
N PHE A 167 -37.42 -25.81 27.73
CA PHE A 167 -38.61 -25.18 27.12
C PHE A 167 -39.53 -24.52 28.18
N LEU A 168 -40.36 -23.53 27.78
CA LEU A 168 -41.30 -22.67 28.56
C LEU A 168 -40.62 -21.47 29.28
N SER A 169 -41.11 -20.21 29.37
CA SER A 169 -42.21 -19.38 28.78
C SER A 169 -41.97 -17.88 29.22
N VAL A 170 -42.71 -16.76 28.98
CA VAL A 170 -44.07 -16.35 28.53
C VAL A 170 -43.99 -15.05 27.65
N ASN A 171 -44.96 -14.08 27.68
CA ASN A 171 -45.09 -12.86 26.82
C ASN A 171 -45.78 -11.65 27.55
N THR A 172 -46.00 -10.49 26.85
CA THR A 172 -46.92 -9.30 27.10
C THR A 172 -46.39 -8.09 27.92
N LEU A 173 -46.82 -6.79 27.83
CA LEU A 173 -47.61 -5.89 26.89
C LEU A 173 -47.37 -4.35 27.28
N PRO A 174 -47.87 -3.29 26.55
CA PRO A 174 -47.32 -1.90 26.56
C PRO A 174 -48.24 -0.65 26.90
N GLU A 175 -47.64 0.57 26.85
CA GLU A 175 -48.12 1.97 26.52
C GLU A 175 -49.20 2.79 27.33
N LEU A 176 -48.98 4.14 27.52
CA LEU A 176 -49.89 5.32 27.24
C LEU A 176 -49.48 6.70 27.90
N SER A 177 -50.27 7.80 27.71
CA SER A 177 -49.82 9.23 27.80
C SER A 177 -50.85 10.35 28.19
N THR A 178 -50.39 11.62 28.28
CA THR A 178 -51.07 12.97 28.16
C THR A 178 -51.80 13.70 29.33
N SER A 179 -51.58 15.04 29.45
CA SER A 179 -52.58 16.14 29.59
C SER A 179 -51.96 17.52 29.97
N VAL A 180 -52.50 18.65 29.44
CA VAL A 180 -52.22 20.07 29.83
C VAL A 180 -53.39 20.95 29.40
N ASP A 181 -53.87 21.91 30.23
CA ASP A 181 -54.72 23.04 29.76
C ASP A 181 -54.89 24.21 30.78
N SER A 182 -55.47 25.33 30.31
CA SER A 182 -55.99 26.55 31.03
C SER A 182 -55.08 27.77 31.32
N PHE A 183 -55.49 28.96 30.81
CA PHE A 183 -55.30 30.31 31.40
C PHE A 183 -55.99 31.41 30.55
N SER A 184 -56.93 32.20 31.09
CA SER A 184 -57.53 33.38 30.42
C SER A 184 -58.27 34.34 31.37
N GLU A 185 -58.47 35.60 30.92
CA GLU A 185 -59.27 36.72 31.49
C GLU A 185 -58.61 37.73 32.47
N LEU A 186 -58.43 38.98 32.00
CA LEU A 186 -58.39 40.23 32.79
C LEU A 186 -58.82 41.45 31.91
N PRO A 187 -59.41 42.55 32.46
CA PRO A 187 -60.02 43.64 31.67
C PRO A 187 -59.12 44.88 31.45
N LYS A 188 -59.61 45.87 30.67
CA LYS A 188 -58.87 47.05 30.20
C LYS A 188 -59.64 48.38 30.38
N GLU A 189 -59.20 49.25 31.29
CA GLU A 189 -59.57 50.68 31.30
C GLU A 189 -58.39 51.58 31.72
N ASN A 190 -57.84 52.32 30.74
CA ASN A 190 -57.00 53.54 30.80
C ASN A 190 -56.02 53.56 29.60
N PHE A 191 -56.42 54.19 28.49
CA PHE A 191 -55.54 54.47 27.35
C PHE A 191 -55.75 55.91 26.87
N PRO A 192 -54.68 56.68 26.60
CA PRO A 192 -54.77 58.05 26.10
C PRO A 192 -55.15 58.10 24.60
N ASP A 193 -55.54 59.28 24.09
CA ASP A 193 -55.88 59.48 22.68
C ASP A 193 -54.77 59.02 21.72
N ILE A 194 -55.04 57.93 21.00
CA ILE A 194 -54.11 57.33 20.04
C ILE A 194 -54.28 58.03 18.68
N LYS A 195 -53.32 58.88 18.29
CA LYS A 195 -53.26 59.45 16.93
C LYS A 195 -53.29 58.34 15.88
N THR A 196 -54.12 58.50 14.86
CA THR A 196 -54.26 57.51 13.78
C THR A 196 -52.99 57.40 12.94
N ASN A 197 -52.80 56.28 12.23
CA ASN A 197 -51.66 56.09 11.34
C ASN A 197 -51.52 57.23 10.33
N LYS A 198 -52.63 57.62 9.65
CA LYS A 198 -52.66 58.77 8.74
C LYS A 198 -52.16 60.07 9.39
N GLN A 199 -52.68 60.43 10.56
CA GLN A 199 -52.27 61.65 11.27
C GLN A 199 -50.76 61.69 11.54
N ARG A 200 -50.19 60.58 12.01
CA ARG A 200 -48.75 60.51 12.35
C ARG A 200 -47.87 60.51 11.09
N ILE A 201 -48.32 59.86 10.01
CA ILE A 201 -47.66 59.89 8.69
C ILE A 201 -47.69 61.30 8.10
N ASP A 202 -48.83 62.00 8.17
CA ASP A 202 -48.96 63.37 7.68
C ASP A 202 -48.11 64.36 8.49
N GLU A 203 -48.00 64.20 9.81
CA GLU A 203 -47.07 64.97 10.65
C GLU A 203 -45.60 64.74 10.24
N LYS A 204 -45.21 63.50 9.92
CA LYS A 204 -43.85 63.19 9.43
C LYS A 204 -43.61 63.77 8.03
N TYR A 205 -44.54 63.59 7.09
CA TYR A 205 -44.45 64.13 5.73
C TYR A 205 -44.31 65.66 5.70
N ASN A 206 -45.14 66.36 6.49
CA ASN A 206 -45.07 67.82 6.57
C ASN A 206 -43.78 68.31 7.23
N SER A 207 -43.25 67.62 8.25
CA SER A 207 -41.96 67.99 8.87
C SER A 207 -40.75 67.77 7.93
N MET A 208 -40.90 66.92 6.91
CA MET A 208 -39.93 66.72 5.82
C MET A 208 -40.11 67.67 4.62
N GLY A 209 -41.02 68.64 4.69
CA GLY A 209 -41.26 69.65 3.65
C GLY A 209 -42.43 69.37 2.70
N GLY A 210 -43.20 68.31 2.94
CA GLY A 210 -44.37 67.95 2.13
C GLY A 210 -44.02 67.69 0.66
N GLU A 211 -44.86 68.18 -0.26
CA GLU A 211 -44.69 67.96 -1.71
C GLU A 211 -43.43 68.59 -2.32
N ASN A 212 -42.83 69.57 -1.62
CA ASN A 212 -41.56 70.22 -2.00
C ASN A 212 -40.37 69.61 -1.22
N GLY A 213 -40.61 68.59 -0.40
CA GLY A 213 -39.62 67.87 0.39
C GLY A 213 -38.98 66.69 -0.36
N VAL A 214 -38.08 65.97 0.32
CA VAL A 214 -37.28 64.87 -0.26
C VAL A 214 -38.11 63.67 -0.74
N LEU A 215 -39.38 63.58 -0.35
CA LEU A 215 -40.31 62.52 -0.74
C LEU A 215 -41.05 62.81 -2.05
N GLY A 216 -41.16 64.08 -2.48
CA GLY A 216 -42.08 64.50 -3.53
C GLY A 216 -43.55 64.31 -3.14
N LYS A 217 -44.45 64.28 -4.13
CA LYS A 217 -45.90 64.17 -3.90
C LYS A 217 -46.31 62.79 -3.40
N GLN A 218 -47.35 62.75 -2.56
CA GLN A 218 -47.99 61.50 -2.14
C GLN A 218 -48.71 60.85 -3.34
N LEU A 219 -48.50 59.54 -3.52
CA LEU A 219 -49.10 58.73 -4.57
C LEU A 219 -50.30 57.91 -4.05
N ASP A 220 -50.17 57.28 -2.88
CA ASP A 220 -51.21 56.45 -2.27
C ASP A 220 -51.12 56.46 -0.73
N TYR A 221 -52.04 55.74 -0.06
CA TYR A 221 -52.00 55.46 1.38
C TYR A 221 -52.77 54.17 1.68
N HIS A 222 -52.15 53.28 2.45
CA HIS A 222 -52.68 51.97 2.84
C HIS A 222 -52.49 51.76 4.35
N ASP A 223 -53.42 52.31 5.15
CA ASP A 223 -53.45 52.22 6.63
C ASP A 223 -52.12 52.56 7.34
N ASN A 224 -51.20 51.61 7.46
CA ASN A 224 -49.92 51.80 8.14
C ASN A 224 -48.81 52.38 7.23
N MET A 225 -49.07 52.70 5.96
CA MET A 225 -48.06 53.26 5.04
C MET A 225 -48.61 54.28 4.04
N ALA A 226 -47.74 55.13 3.51
CA ALA A 226 -47.99 55.96 2.33
C ALA A 226 -46.77 55.97 1.40
N HIS A 227 -46.99 55.82 0.08
CA HIS A 227 -45.96 55.99 -0.93
C HIS A 227 -45.98 57.40 -1.53
N TYR A 228 -44.81 57.86 -1.96
CA TYR A 228 -44.54 59.16 -2.56
C TYR A 228 -43.63 58.99 -3.79
N GLU A 229 -43.51 60.03 -4.63
CA GLU A 229 -42.71 60.00 -5.86
C GLU A 229 -41.26 59.50 -5.65
N HIS A 230 -40.65 59.80 -4.50
CA HIS A 230 -39.23 59.51 -4.20
C HIS A 230 -39.02 58.77 -2.87
N GLY A 231 -40.07 58.23 -2.25
CA GLY A 231 -39.95 57.53 -0.96
C GLY A 231 -41.26 56.98 -0.41
N ALA A 232 -41.21 56.50 0.83
CA ALA A 232 -42.34 55.98 1.58
C ALA A 232 -42.22 56.31 3.06
N ILE A 233 -43.35 56.48 3.75
CA ILE A 233 -43.43 56.60 5.22
C ILE A 233 -44.26 55.44 5.76
N TYR A 234 -43.74 54.77 6.79
CA TYR A 234 -44.37 53.62 7.45
C TYR A 234 -44.60 53.90 8.94
N ALA A 235 -45.80 53.62 9.42
CA ALA A 235 -46.23 53.74 10.82
C ALA A 235 -46.29 52.36 11.50
N ASN A 236 -45.12 51.88 11.94
CA ASN A 236 -44.99 50.55 12.55
C ASN A 236 -45.08 50.63 14.08
N GLY A 237 -46.23 50.26 14.65
CA GLY A 237 -46.51 50.42 16.07
C GLY A 237 -46.49 51.90 16.47
N MET A 238 -45.64 52.29 17.43
CA MET A 238 -45.44 53.69 17.81
C MET A 238 -44.49 54.46 16.87
N ASN A 239 -43.65 53.78 16.10
CA ASN A 239 -42.63 54.42 15.26
C ASN A 239 -43.23 54.90 13.93
N VAL A 240 -42.78 56.06 13.44
CA VAL A 240 -43.11 56.56 12.09
C VAL A 240 -41.84 56.98 11.37
N VAL A 241 -41.44 56.16 10.40
CA VAL A 241 -40.12 56.19 9.77
C VAL A 241 -40.23 56.21 8.26
N GLU A 242 -39.28 56.86 7.59
CA GLU A 242 -39.25 56.97 6.14
C GLU A 242 -38.07 56.25 5.48
N VAL A 243 -38.24 55.94 4.20
CA VAL A 243 -37.20 55.48 3.29
C VAL A 243 -37.30 56.34 2.04
N HIS A 244 -36.20 56.96 1.59
CA HIS A 244 -36.22 57.86 0.42
C HIS A 244 -35.01 57.68 -0.51
N GLY A 245 -34.98 58.43 -1.61
CA GLY A 245 -33.84 58.51 -2.53
C GLY A 245 -33.35 57.15 -3.04
N ASN A 246 -32.02 56.96 -3.09
CA ASN A 246 -31.40 55.75 -3.61
C ASN A 246 -31.72 54.49 -2.77
N ILE A 247 -31.95 54.65 -1.46
CA ILE A 247 -32.30 53.53 -0.58
C ILE A 247 -33.75 53.10 -0.82
N TRP A 248 -34.65 54.05 -1.05
CA TRP A 248 -36.01 53.74 -1.53
C TRP A 248 -36.00 53.06 -2.89
N SER A 249 -35.23 53.56 -3.87
CA SER A 249 -35.12 52.91 -5.18
C SER A 249 -34.68 51.44 -5.06
N LYS A 250 -33.75 51.16 -4.14
CA LYS A 250 -33.29 49.79 -3.84
C LYS A 250 -34.36 48.94 -3.14
N TYR A 251 -34.93 49.46 -2.06
CA TYR A 251 -35.95 48.78 -1.25
C TYR A 251 -37.21 48.44 -2.07
N SER A 252 -37.68 49.41 -2.87
CA SER A 252 -38.81 49.25 -3.78
C SER A 252 -38.54 48.16 -4.83
N ALA A 253 -37.34 48.16 -5.44
CA ALA A 253 -36.94 47.14 -6.41
C ALA A 253 -36.83 45.71 -5.82
N LEU A 254 -36.62 45.58 -4.51
CA LEU A 254 -36.63 44.30 -3.79
C LEU A 254 -38.05 43.84 -3.40
N GLY A 255 -39.09 44.65 -3.65
CA GLY A 255 -40.48 44.37 -3.25
C GLY A 255 -40.93 45.06 -1.96
N ALA A 256 -40.19 46.08 -1.49
CA ALA A 256 -40.50 46.90 -0.32
C ALA A 256 -40.83 46.07 0.94
N GLU A 257 -41.92 46.36 1.65
CA GLU A 257 -42.32 45.68 2.89
C GLU A 257 -42.70 44.19 2.71
N LYS A 258 -42.84 43.72 1.47
CA LYS A 258 -43.08 42.32 1.11
C LYS A 258 -41.78 41.56 0.80
N SER A 259 -40.63 42.25 0.79
CA SER A 259 -39.30 41.65 0.67
C SER A 259 -38.84 40.98 1.97
N VAL A 260 -37.72 40.24 1.92
CA VAL A 260 -37.07 39.64 3.11
C VAL A 260 -36.63 40.67 4.16
N LEU A 261 -36.54 41.95 3.79
CA LEU A 261 -36.20 43.04 4.72
C LEU A 261 -37.38 43.42 5.63
N GLY A 262 -38.62 43.17 5.22
CA GLY A 262 -39.81 43.62 5.95
C GLY A 262 -39.90 45.15 6.07
N TYR A 263 -40.61 45.64 7.09
CA TYR A 263 -40.79 47.09 7.30
C TYR A 263 -39.49 47.77 7.79
N PRO A 264 -39.27 49.06 7.46
CA PRO A 264 -38.22 49.86 8.08
C PRO A 264 -38.42 50.02 9.58
N ILE A 265 -37.30 50.18 10.30
CA ILE A 265 -37.22 50.43 11.74
C ILE A 265 -36.61 51.82 12.02
N THR A 266 -35.84 52.39 11.08
CA THR A 266 -35.25 53.73 11.19
C THR A 266 -35.57 54.59 9.97
N ASP A 267 -35.60 55.90 10.21
CA ASP A 267 -35.43 56.98 9.23
C ASP A 267 -34.14 56.77 8.39
N GLU A 268 -34.01 57.49 7.26
CA GLU A 268 -32.77 57.46 6.46
C GLU A 268 -31.67 58.25 7.17
N ASN A 269 -30.80 57.53 7.88
CA ASN A 269 -29.75 58.12 8.70
C ASN A 269 -28.45 58.29 7.91
N THR A 270 -27.70 59.34 8.23
CA THR A 270 -26.33 59.50 7.74
C THR A 270 -25.40 58.63 8.58
N THR A 271 -24.49 57.88 7.94
CA THR A 271 -23.62 56.94 8.63
C THR A 271 -22.67 57.65 9.61
N PRO A 272 -22.27 57.00 10.72
CA PRO A 272 -21.32 57.53 11.69
C PRO A 272 -19.93 57.98 11.17
N ASP A 273 -19.55 57.70 9.92
CA ASP A 273 -18.36 58.22 9.23
C ASP A 273 -18.63 59.49 8.37
N LYS A 274 -19.91 59.82 8.15
CA LYS A 274 -20.43 60.90 7.30
C LYS A 274 -20.23 60.73 5.79
N ILE A 275 -19.95 59.52 5.30
CA ILE A 275 -19.76 59.22 3.87
C ILE A 275 -21.05 58.67 3.22
N GLY A 276 -21.81 57.87 3.95
CA GLY A 276 -22.95 57.13 3.46
C GLY A 276 -24.29 57.47 4.12
N ARG A 277 -25.31 56.72 3.70
CA ARG A 277 -26.69 56.77 4.19
C ARG A 277 -27.16 55.35 4.45
N TYR A 278 -28.06 55.14 5.41
CA TYR A 278 -28.59 53.81 5.72
C TYR A 278 -30.01 53.84 6.29
N ASN A 279 -30.75 52.76 6.05
CA ASN A 279 -31.95 52.39 6.79
C ASN A 279 -31.78 50.98 7.38
N HIS A 280 -32.19 50.79 8.63
CA HIS A 280 -32.41 49.46 9.19
C HIS A 280 -33.87 49.03 8.97
N PHE A 281 -34.06 47.75 8.68
CA PHE A 281 -35.36 47.09 8.48
C PHE A 281 -35.50 45.90 9.45
N GLN A 282 -36.67 45.27 9.49
CA GLN A 282 -36.95 44.13 10.36
C GLN A 282 -36.03 42.91 10.11
N GLY A 283 -35.80 42.55 8.84
CA GLY A 283 -34.96 41.42 8.44
C GLY A 283 -33.51 41.78 8.06
N GLY A 284 -33.21 43.05 7.79
CA GLY A 284 -31.92 43.45 7.24
C GLY A 284 -31.59 44.94 7.30
N SER A 285 -30.70 45.42 6.44
CA SER A 285 -30.35 46.83 6.31
C SER A 285 -29.87 47.16 4.91
N ILE A 286 -30.19 48.35 4.42
CA ILE A 286 -29.66 48.87 3.15
C ILE A 286 -28.72 50.02 3.49
N TYR A 287 -27.53 49.96 2.91
CA TYR A 287 -26.51 51.02 3.00
C TYR A 287 -26.21 51.55 1.60
N TRP A 288 -26.02 52.87 1.50
CA TRP A 288 -25.68 53.56 0.25
C TRP A 288 -24.48 54.48 0.45
N THR A 289 -23.60 54.52 -0.57
CA THR A 289 -22.64 55.62 -0.76
C THR A 289 -22.62 56.04 -2.24
N PRO A 290 -22.13 57.25 -2.57
CA PRO A 290 -21.91 57.66 -3.96
C PRO A 290 -20.95 56.75 -4.76
N LYS A 291 -20.09 55.97 -4.08
CA LYS A 291 -19.12 55.06 -4.73
C LYS A 291 -19.65 53.64 -4.92
N THR A 292 -20.45 53.14 -3.98
CA THR A 292 -20.91 51.74 -3.95
C THR A 292 -22.27 51.55 -4.60
N GLY A 293 -23.13 52.58 -4.60
CA GLY A 293 -24.56 52.39 -4.77
C GLY A 293 -25.21 51.82 -3.51
N ALA A 294 -26.51 51.46 -3.61
CA ALA A 294 -27.31 50.93 -2.51
C ALA A 294 -27.34 49.40 -2.54
N HIS A 295 -26.89 48.77 -1.47
CA HIS A 295 -26.84 47.31 -1.30
C HIS A 295 -27.48 46.89 0.01
N GLU A 296 -28.14 45.75 0.00
CA GLU A 296 -28.76 45.16 1.19
C GLU A 296 -27.87 44.10 1.84
N VAL A 297 -27.97 43.98 3.16
CA VAL A 297 -27.35 42.91 3.96
C VAL A 297 -28.38 42.44 4.97
N HIS A 298 -28.66 41.13 5.04
CA HIS A 298 -29.68 40.58 5.94
C HIS A 298 -29.16 39.40 6.78
N GLY A 299 -30.07 38.79 7.54
CA GLY A 299 -29.84 37.54 8.28
C GLY A 299 -28.55 37.50 9.11
N ASN A 300 -27.86 36.35 9.05
CA ASN A 300 -26.65 36.11 9.84
C ASN A 300 -25.43 36.90 9.33
N ILE A 301 -25.40 37.26 8.05
CA ILE A 301 -24.30 38.05 7.46
C ILE A 301 -24.33 39.47 8.01
N ARG A 302 -25.51 40.08 8.09
CA ARG A 302 -25.72 41.38 8.74
C ARG A 302 -25.28 41.35 10.20
N GLU A 303 -25.70 40.34 10.97
CA GLU A 303 -25.39 40.29 12.39
C GLU A 303 -23.88 40.06 12.65
N LYS A 304 -23.17 39.35 11.75
CA LYS A 304 -21.69 39.34 11.72
C LYS A 304 -21.12 40.72 11.42
N TRP A 305 -21.53 41.38 10.33
CA TRP A 305 -21.01 42.71 9.94
C TRP A 305 -21.22 43.77 11.05
N LYS A 306 -22.40 43.75 11.68
CA LYS A 306 -22.75 44.52 12.88
C LYS A 306 -21.80 44.24 14.05
N SER A 307 -21.48 42.97 14.33
CA SER A 307 -20.54 42.62 15.41
C SER A 307 -19.11 43.11 15.15
N LEU A 308 -18.73 43.31 13.89
CA LEU A 308 -17.44 43.86 13.47
C LEU A 308 -17.41 45.40 13.48
N GLY A 309 -18.54 46.07 13.73
CA GLY A 309 -18.65 47.54 13.73
C GLY A 309 -19.20 48.17 12.45
N TRP A 310 -19.99 47.43 11.66
CA TRP A 310 -20.66 47.92 10.44
C TRP A 310 -19.68 48.55 9.42
N GLU A 311 -20.01 49.70 8.83
CA GLU A 311 -19.21 50.41 7.84
C GLU A 311 -17.85 50.91 8.38
N LYS A 312 -17.66 50.91 9.71
CA LYS A 312 -16.39 51.22 10.38
C LYS A 312 -15.52 49.98 10.66
N SER A 313 -16.02 48.78 10.33
CA SER A 313 -15.20 47.56 10.33
C SER A 313 -14.14 47.61 9.22
N VAL A 314 -13.15 46.71 9.28
CA VAL A 314 -12.13 46.55 8.23
C VAL A 314 -12.73 46.33 6.83
N LEU A 315 -13.93 45.72 6.76
CA LEU A 315 -14.63 45.39 5.52
C LEU A 315 -15.13 46.63 4.76
N GLY A 316 -15.47 47.71 5.48
CA GLY A 316 -16.13 48.89 4.91
C GLY A 316 -17.59 48.64 4.53
N TYR A 317 -18.05 49.29 3.47
CA TYR A 317 -19.43 49.19 2.97
C TYR A 317 -19.68 47.95 2.10
N PRO A 318 -20.91 47.43 2.02
CA PRO A 318 -21.29 46.40 1.07
C PRO A 318 -21.18 46.89 -0.38
N ILE A 319 -20.81 45.99 -1.29
CA ILE A 319 -20.75 46.21 -2.74
C ILE A 319 -21.61 45.20 -3.53
N THR A 320 -22.25 44.26 -2.84
CA THR A 320 -23.30 43.37 -3.38
C THR A 320 -24.43 43.22 -2.36
N ASP A 321 -25.61 42.83 -2.84
CA ASP A 321 -26.69 42.24 -2.03
C ASP A 321 -26.32 40.84 -1.53
N GLU A 322 -27.10 40.28 -0.59
CA GLU A 322 -26.87 38.93 -0.06
C GLU A 322 -27.27 37.86 -1.10
N SER A 323 -26.26 37.34 -1.77
CA SER A 323 -26.43 36.40 -2.88
C SER A 323 -26.24 34.96 -2.42
N THR A 324 -27.04 34.04 -2.96
CA THR A 324 -26.76 32.60 -2.81
C THR A 324 -25.43 32.27 -3.50
N THR A 325 -24.59 31.45 -2.87
CA THR A 325 -23.34 30.98 -3.48
C THR A 325 -23.61 30.12 -4.73
N PRO A 326 -22.69 30.10 -5.72
CA PRO A 326 -22.82 29.29 -6.93
C PRO A 326 -22.95 27.77 -6.75
N ASP A 327 -22.64 27.21 -5.58
CA ASP A 327 -22.90 25.80 -5.21
C ASP A 327 -24.32 25.56 -4.63
N LYS A 328 -25.04 26.64 -4.30
CA LYS A 328 -26.37 26.69 -3.66
C LYS A 328 -26.43 26.26 -2.19
N ILE A 329 -25.29 26.15 -1.48
CA ILE A 329 -25.23 25.73 -0.07
C ILE A 329 -25.23 26.94 0.88
N GLY A 330 -24.53 28.01 0.52
CA GLY A 330 -24.31 29.18 1.35
C GLY A 330 -24.90 30.47 0.80
N ARG A 331 -24.59 31.56 1.51
CA ARG A 331 -24.87 32.95 1.12
C ARG A 331 -23.65 33.82 1.36
N TYR A 332 -23.54 34.94 0.65
CA TYR A 332 -22.43 35.87 0.81
C TYR A 332 -22.82 37.32 0.49
N ASN A 333 -22.11 38.26 1.11
CA ASN A 333 -21.97 39.64 0.62
C ASN A 333 -20.48 39.93 0.41
N HIS A 334 -20.15 40.60 -0.69
CA HIS A 334 -18.87 41.28 -0.83
C HIS A 334 -18.96 42.69 -0.23
N PHE A 335 -17.86 43.12 0.39
CA PHE A 335 -17.66 44.45 0.94
C PHE A 335 -16.42 45.10 0.30
N GLN A 336 -16.21 46.40 0.51
CA GLN A 336 -15.13 47.17 -0.12
C GLN A 336 -13.73 46.55 0.02
N ASN A 337 -13.40 45.97 1.18
CA ASN A 337 -12.07 45.43 1.47
C ASN A 337 -12.08 43.93 1.85
N GLY A 338 -13.23 43.25 1.74
CA GLY A 338 -13.40 41.90 2.28
C GLY A 338 -14.72 41.25 1.89
N SER A 339 -15.08 40.13 2.51
CA SER A 339 -16.34 39.43 2.27
C SER A 339 -16.79 38.66 3.49
N ILE A 340 -18.10 38.47 3.62
CA ILE A 340 -18.68 37.58 4.64
C ILE A 340 -19.44 36.47 3.91
N TYR A 341 -19.13 35.22 4.27
CA TYR A 341 -19.83 34.04 3.78
C TYR A 341 -20.54 33.34 4.95
N TRP A 342 -21.70 32.76 4.69
CA TRP A 342 -22.50 32.01 5.66
C TRP A 342 -22.94 30.67 5.08
N THR A 343 -22.95 29.63 5.93
CA THR A 343 -23.71 28.39 5.69
C THR A 343 -24.42 27.95 6.98
N PRO A 344 -25.45 27.09 6.89
CA PRO A 344 -26.08 26.50 8.07
C PRO A 344 -25.12 25.69 8.97
N LYS A 345 -24.00 25.19 8.43
CA LYS A 345 -23.03 24.34 9.15
C LYS A 345 -21.88 25.15 9.77
N THR A 346 -21.44 26.23 9.12
CA THR A 346 -20.30 27.04 9.54
C THR A 346 -20.70 28.25 10.37
N GLY A 347 -21.92 28.77 10.19
CA GLY A 347 -22.23 30.14 10.59
C GLY A 347 -21.62 31.16 9.62
N ALA A 348 -21.66 32.44 10.00
CA ALA A 348 -21.17 33.55 9.19
C ALA A 348 -19.72 33.87 9.58
N HIS A 349 -18.83 34.00 8.60
CA HIS A 349 -17.42 34.30 8.79
C HIS A 349 -16.90 35.30 7.76
N GLU A 350 -15.99 36.16 8.22
CA GLU A 350 -15.37 37.20 7.38
C GLU A 350 -13.96 36.81 6.91
N VAL A 351 -13.61 37.24 5.70
CA VAL A 351 -12.28 37.06 5.08
C VAL A 351 -11.92 38.36 4.38
N HIS A 352 -10.72 38.92 4.61
CA HIS A 352 -10.29 40.19 4.01
C HIS A 352 -8.88 40.16 3.41
N GLY A 353 -8.49 41.29 2.80
CA GLY A 353 -7.16 41.54 2.26
C GLY A 353 -6.54 40.39 1.44
N ALA A 354 -5.25 40.15 1.67
CA ALA A 354 -4.46 39.15 0.94
C ALA A 354 -4.95 37.70 1.13
N ILE A 355 -5.64 37.39 2.24
CA ILE A 355 -6.20 36.05 2.48
C ILE A 355 -7.45 35.84 1.62
N ARG A 356 -8.33 36.85 1.52
CA ARG A 356 -9.44 36.87 0.56
C ARG A 356 -8.93 36.79 -0.88
N GLU A 357 -7.93 37.59 -1.25
CA GLU A 357 -7.33 37.57 -2.60
C GLU A 357 -6.77 36.19 -2.96
N LYS A 358 -6.12 35.48 -2.01
CA LYS A 358 -5.69 34.10 -2.21
C LYS A 358 -6.90 33.16 -2.41
N TRP A 359 -7.91 33.21 -1.54
CA TRP A 359 -9.10 32.36 -1.64
C TRP A 359 -9.90 32.61 -2.93
N GLU A 360 -10.02 33.87 -3.35
CA GLU A 360 -10.56 34.29 -4.65
C GLU A 360 -9.80 33.64 -5.81
N SER A 361 -8.46 33.69 -5.79
CA SER A 361 -7.61 33.05 -6.83
C SER A 361 -7.71 31.53 -6.89
N LEU A 362 -8.16 30.87 -5.80
CA LEU A 362 -8.39 29.43 -5.73
C LEU A 362 -9.80 29.01 -6.16
N GLY A 363 -10.70 29.97 -6.44
CA GLY A 363 -12.08 29.69 -6.83
C GLY A 363 -13.11 29.65 -5.69
N TRP A 364 -12.87 30.41 -4.60
CA TRP A 364 -13.84 30.64 -3.52
C TRP A 364 -14.32 29.33 -2.85
N GLU A 365 -15.62 29.21 -2.56
CA GLU A 365 -16.22 28.05 -1.90
C GLU A 365 -16.13 26.75 -2.70
N LYS A 366 -15.76 26.82 -3.98
CA LYS A 366 -15.50 25.65 -4.86
C LYS A 366 -14.04 25.17 -4.83
N SER A 367 -13.16 25.92 -4.18
CA SER A 367 -11.79 25.46 -3.93
C SER A 367 -11.79 24.26 -2.97
N VAL A 368 -10.68 23.53 -2.92
CA VAL A 368 -10.46 22.42 -1.96
C VAL A 368 -10.57 22.84 -0.49
N LEU A 369 -10.51 24.14 -0.21
CA LEU A 369 -10.68 24.70 1.13
C LEU A 369 -12.16 24.75 1.56
N GLY A 370 -13.10 24.89 0.62
CA GLY A 370 -14.51 25.12 0.91
C GLY A 370 -14.77 26.47 1.59
N TYR A 371 -15.69 26.48 2.55
CA TYR A 371 -16.10 27.70 3.26
C TYR A 371 -15.17 28.05 4.45
N PRO A 372 -15.05 29.34 4.82
CA PRO A 372 -14.39 29.75 6.06
C PRO A 372 -15.13 29.22 7.31
N ILE A 373 -14.36 28.84 8.33
CA ILE A 373 -14.83 28.43 9.65
C ILE A 373 -14.26 29.30 10.79
N THR A 374 -13.52 30.34 10.44
CA THR A 374 -13.12 31.44 11.34
C THR A 374 -13.18 32.77 10.60
N ASP A 375 -13.31 33.85 11.36
CA ASP A 375 -12.94 35.20 10.92
C ASP A 375 -11.41 35.29 10.73
N GLU A 376 -10.88 36.39 10.17
CA GLU A 376 -9.44 36.56 9.94
C GLU A 376 -8.71 36.94 11.24
N ASN A 377 -8.07 35.94 11.85
CA ASN A 377 -7.43 36.07 13.16
C ASN A 377 -5.94 36.41 13.03
N MET A 378 -5.41 37.13 14.02
CA MET A 378 -3.95 37.29 14.18
C MET A 378 -3.38 36.00 14.76
N THR A 379 -2.23 35.55 14.27
CA THR A 379 -1.58 34.33 14.77
C THR A 379 -1.11 34.47 16.23
N PRO A 380 -1.01 33.37 16.99
CA PRO A 380 -0.54 33.35 18.38
C PRO A 380 0.84 34.01 18.64
N ASP A 381 1.73 34.03 17.64
CA ASP A 381 3.05 34.70 17.70
C ASP A 381 2.99 36.21 17.41
N LYS A 382 1.85 36.72 16.91
CA LYS A 382 1.58 38.10 16.48
C LYS A 382 2.38 38.57 15.25
N ILE A 383 2.87 37.66 14.42
CA ILE A 383 3.61 37.97 13.18
C ILE A 383 2.70 37.93 11.94
N GLY A 384 1.75 37.00 11.90
CA GLY A 384 0.89 36.73 10.76
C GLY A 384 -0.60 36.88 11.04
N ARG A 385 -1.39 36.53 10.02
CA ARG A 385 -2.85 36.47 10.06
C ARG A 385 -3.33 35.21 9.34
N TYR A 386 -4.51 34.69 9.67
CA TYR A 386 -5.02 33.45 9.09
C TYR A 386 -6.56 33.35 9.10
N ASN A 387 -7.10 32.57 8.17
CA ASN A 387 -8.43 31.98 8.26
C ASN A 387 -8.30 30.46 8.19
N HIS A 388 -9.04 29.75 9.03
CA HIS A 388 -9.31 28.33 8.81
C HIS A 388 -10.53 28.17 7.89
N PHE A 389 -10.49 27.16 7.04
CA PHE A 389 -11.57 26.77 6.12
C PHE A 389 -11.94 25.29 6.37
N GLN A 390 -13.00 24.80 5.74
CA GLN A 390 -13.49 23.43 5.92
C GLN A 390 -12.46 22.33 5.56
N GLY A 391 -11.64 22.54 4.53
CA GLY A 391 -10.67 21.57 4.03
C GLY A 391 -9.19 21.91 4.29
N GLY A 392 -8.90 23.05 4.94
CA GLY A 392 -7.53 23.54 5.09
C GLY A 392 -7.45 24.92 5.77
N SER A 393 -6.40 25.68 5.47
CA SER A 393 -6.23 27.05 5.99
C SER A 393 -5.39 27.92 5.06
N ILE A 394 -5.61 29.23 5.11
CA ILE A 394 -4.74 30.22 4.47
C ILE A 394 -4.07 31.04 5.57
N TYR A 395 -2.74 31.14 5.50
CA TYR A 395 -1.91 31.93 6.40
C TYR A 395 -1.16 33.01 5.62
N TRP A 396 -1.08 34.22 6.18
CA TRP A 396 -0.37 35.35 5.61
C TRP A 396 0.66 35.93 6.58
N THR A 397 1.82 36.34 6.05
CA THR A 397 2.75 37.26 6.74
C THR A 397 3.26 38.33 5.77
N PRO A 398 3.77 39.48 6.27
CA PRO A 398 4.43 40.48 5.43
C PRO A 398 5.67 39.98 4.67
N LYS A 399 6.27 38.85 5.09
CA LYS A 399 7.48 38.26 4.48
C LYS A 399 7.16 37.20 3.43
N THR A 400 6.08 36.44 3.61
CA THR A 400 5.71 35.29 2.78
C THR A 400 4.63 35.63 1.76
N GLY A 401 3.76 36.59 2.05
CA GLY A 401 2.45 36.65 1.39
C GLY A 401 1.49 35.61 1.95
N ALA A 402 0.33 35.45 1.31
CA ALA A 402 -0.71 34.50 1.69
C ALA A 402 -0.50 33.14 0.99
N HIS A 403 -0.49 32.06 1.77
CA HIS A 403 -0.35 30.69 1.28
C HIS A 403 -1.37 29.75 1.91
N GLU A 404 -1.80 28.77 1.13
CA GLU A 404 -2.77 27.75 1.55
C GLU A 404 -2.10 26.40 1.86
N VAL A 405 -2.71 25.65 2.79
CA VAL A 405 -2.32 24.29 3.16
C VAL A 405 -3.61 23.49 3.40
N HIS A 406 -3.76 22.29 2.81
CA HIS A 406 -4.99 21.49 2.94
C HIS A 406 -4.76 20.01 3.27
N GLY A 407 -5.86 19.28 3.48
CA GLY A 407 -5.89 17.82 3.65
C GLY A 407 -4.86 17.26 4.66
N ALA A 408 -4.19 16.17 4.26
CA ALA A 408 -3.26 15.45 5.12
C ALA A 408 -2.00 16.26 5.48
N ILE A 409 -1.60 17.24 4.66
CA ILE A 409 -0.46 18.11 4.94
C ILE A 409 -0.85 19.15 6.00
N TRP A 410 -2.05 19.70 5.90
CA TRP A 410 -2.65 20.57 6.91
C TRP A 410 -2.79 19.85 8.26
N ASP A 411 -3.31 18.62 8.29
CA ASP A 411 -3.43 17.84 9.53
C ASP A 411 -2.07 17.48 10.15
N LYS A 412 -1.03 17.20 9.34
CA LYS A 412 0.35 17.06 9.84
C LYS A 412 0.86 18.37 10.44
N TRP A 413 0.81 19.49 9.71
CA TRP A 413 1.31 20.78 10.21
C TRP A 413 0.60 21.25 11.49
N LYS A 414 -0.72 21.03 11.57
CA LYS A 414 -1.56 21.19 12.75
C LYS A 414 -1.09 20.35 13.94
N SER A 415 -0.80 19.06 13.74
CA SER A 415 -0.26 18.18 14.80
C SER A 415 1.11 18.61 15.32
N LEU A 416 1.93 19.26 14.47
CA LEU A 416 3.24 19.82 14.84
C LEU A 416 3.15 21.18 15.56
N GLY A 417 1.96 21.78 15.68
CA GLY A 417 1.75 23.07 16.34
C GLY A 417 1.77 24.29 15.42
N TRP A 418 1.36 24.13 14.15
CA TRP A 418 1.11 25.22 13.20
C TRP A 418 2.33 26.12 12.95
N GLU A 419 2.15 27.44 12.86
CA GLU A 419 3.20 28.43 12.63
C GLU A 419 4.28 28.47 13.72
N LYS A 420 3.99 27.90 14.90
CA LYS A 420 4.92 27.73 16.02
C LYS A 420 5.67 26.40 16.03
N SER A 421 5.41 25.52 15.06
CA SER A 421 6.20 24.31 14.82
C SER A 421 7.62 24.64 14.35
N VAL A 422 8.51 23.63 14.31
CA VAL A 422 9.87 23.76 13.75
C VAL A 422 9.87 24.29 12.31
N LEU A 423 8.80 24.04 11.54
CA LEU A 423 8.65 24.38 10.14
C LEU A 423 8.41 25.89 9.90
N GLY A 424 7.77 26.58 10.85
CA GLY A 424 7.30 27.95 10.69
C GLY A 424 6.09 28.07 9.75
N TYR A 425 5.97 29.21 9.07
CA TYR A 425 4.88 29.50 8.13
C TYR A 425 5.06 28.80 6.76
N PRO A 426 3.96 28.52 6.03
CA PRO A 426 4.04 28.10 4.62
C PRO A 426 4.66 29.19 3.75
N ILE A 427 5.40 28.76 2.72
CA ILE A 427 6.01 29.61 1.67
C ILE A 427 5.64 29.15 0.25
N THR A 428 4.76 28.15 0.14
CA THR A 428 4.08 27.74 -1.09
C THR A 428 2.65 27.33 -0.75
N ASP A 429 1.77 27.42 -1.75
CA ASP A 429 0.51 26.68 -1.78
C ASP A 429 0.78 25.17 -1.96
N GLU A 430 -0.21 24.30 -1.75
CA GLU A 430 -0.01 22.85 -1.82
C GLU A 430 0.06 22.34 -3.26
N SER A 431 1.25 21.89 -3.66
CA SER A 431 1.57 21.53 -5.04
C SER A 431 1.69 20.02 -5.22
N THR A 432 1.23 19.51 -6.36
CA THR A 432 1.57 18.15 -6.79
C THR A 432 3.07 18.06 -7.06
N THR A 433 3.72 16.97 -6.64
CA THR A 433 5.16 16.78 -6.80
C THR A 433 5.58 16.69 -8.27
N PRO A 434 6.84 17.06 -8.62
CA PRO A 434 7.36 16.99 -9.98
C PRO A 434 7.34 15.62 -10.69
N ASP A 435 7.13 14.51 -9.98
CA ASP A 435 6.92 13.15 -10.51
C ASP A 435 5.44 12.76 -10.69
N LYS A 436 4.51 13.56 -10.15
CA LYS A 436 3.04 13.37 -10.08
C LYS A 436 2.55 12.26 -9.13
N ILE A 437 3.37 11.74 -8.21
CA ILE A 437 2.97 10.68 -7.27
C ILE A 437 2.40 11.25 -5.96
N GLY A 438 2.94 12.37 -5.49
CA GLY A 438 2.63 12.97 -4.19
C GLY A 438 2.17 14.43 -4.26
N ARG A 439 2.08 15.03 -3.07
CA ARG A 439 1.76 16.45 -2.84
C ARG A 439 2.69 17.02 -1.78
N TYR A 440 2.96 18.32 -1.79
CA TYR A 440 3.87 18.97 -0.84
C TYR A 440 3.55 20.44 -0.58
N ASN A 441 3.91 20.92 0.61
CA ASN A 441 4.14 22.35 0.88
C ASN A 441 5.58 22.55 1.35
N HIS A 442 6.20 23.65 0.91
CA HIS A 442 7.38 24.19 1.57
C HIS A 442 6.97 25.17 2.68
N PHE A 443 7.70 25.12 3.79
CA PHE A 443 7.59 26.05 4.92
C PHE A 443 8.92 26.79 5.09
N GLN A 444 8.95 27.81 5.95
CA GLN A 444 10.12 28.68 6.17
C GLN A 444 11.40 27.89 6.49
N ASN A 445 11.31 26.84 7.32
CA ASN A 445 12.45 26.08 7.81
C ASN A 445 12.46 24.60 7.36
N GLY A 446 11.45 24.16 6.60
CA GLY A 446 11.23 22.74 6.31
C GLY A 446 10.23 22.49 5.19
N SER A 447 9.72 21.27 5.08
CA SER A 447 8.68 20.88 4.12
C SER A 447 7.87 19.70 4.65
N ILE A 448 6.64 19.57 4.19
CA ILE A 448 5.85 18.36 4.38
C ILE A 448 5.56 17.79 3.00
N TYR A 449 5.80 16.49 2.83
CA TYR A 449 5.47 15.72 1.64
C TYR A 449 4.46 14.63 2.00
N TRP A 450 3.53 14.35 1.10
CA TRP A 450 2.50 13.31 1.24
C TRP A 450 2.43 12.42 0.00
N THR A 451 2.21 11.12 0.20
CA THR A 451 1.74 10.19 -0.83
C THR A 451 0.66 9.26 -0.27
N PRO A 452 -0.16 8.60 -1.11
CA PRO A 452 -1.09 7.58 -0.65
C PRO A 452 -0.44 6.39 0.07
N LYS A 453 0.85 6.08 -0.21
CA LYS A 453 1.57 4.93 0.38
C LYS A 453 2.31 5.28 1.68
N THR A 454 2.76 6.52 1.82
CA THR A 454 3.58 6.98 2.96
C THR A 454 2.80 7.76 4.00
N GLY A 455 1.66 8.34 3.63
CA GLY A 455 1.07 9.42 4.43
C GLY A 455 1.91 10.70 4.38
N ALA A 456 1.60 11.67 5.25
CA ALA A 456 2.26 12.97 5.31
C ALA A 456 3.42 12.94 6.31
N HIS A 457 4.60 13.38 5.87
CA HIS A 457 5.81 13.47 6.69
C HIS A 457 6.52 14.80 6.56
N GLU A 458 6.99 15.31 7.70
CA GLU A 458 7.82 16.52 7.73
C GLU A 458 9.30 16.17 7.57
N ILE A 459 10.04 17.02 6.85
CA ILE A 459 11.50 16.98 6.78
C ILE A 459 12.00 18.43 6.88
N HIS A 460 12.91 18.72 7.81
CA HIS A 460 13.40 20.07 8.07
C HIS A 460 14.94 20.13 8.21
N GLY A 461 15.45 21.35 8.45
CA GLY A 461 16.87 21.59 8.72
C GLY A 461 17.82 21.07 7.64
N THR A 462 19.04 20.68 8.04
CA THR A 462 20.06 20.23 7.08
C THR A 462 19.80 18.84 6.50
N ILE A 463 18.95 18.02 7.13
CA ILE A 463 18.45 16.76 6.55
C ILE A 463 17.67 17.07 5.27
N ARG A 464 16.75 18.04 5.32
CA ARG A 464 16.04 18.54 4.14
C ARG A 464 17.00 19.11 3.09
N ASP A 465 17.97 19.93 3.50
CA ASP A 465 18.86 20.58 2.54
C ASP A 465 19.79 19.57 1.82
N LEU A 466 20.17 18.48 2.49
CA LEU A 466 20.84 17.35 1.82
C LEU A 466 19.91 16.65 0.83
N TRP A 467 18.70 16.23 1.26
CA TRP A 467 17.72 15.56 0.38
C TRP A 467 17.38 16.41 -0.86
N LYS A 468 17.21 17.72 -0.66
CA LYS A 468 17.10 18.73 -1.73
C LYS A 468 18.29 18.70 -2.69
N SER A 469 19.52 18.67 -2.18
CA SER A 469 20.73 18.62 -3.03
C SER A 469 20.87 17.31 -3.81
N LEU A 470 20.30 16.21 -3.31
CA LEU A 470 20.25 14.91 -3.97
C LEU A 470 19.13 14.81 -5.03
N GLY A 471 18.20 15.78 -5.08
CA GLY A 471 17.11 15.82 -6.06
C GLY A 471 15.70 15.56 -5.51
N TRP A 472 15.48 15.72 -4.20
CA TRP A 472 14.18 15.55 -3.54
C TRP A 472 13.55 14.16 -3.81
N GLU A 473 12.24 14.11 -4.11
CA GLU A 473 11.50 12.87 -4.40
C GLU A 473 12.00 12.11 -5.64
N LYS A 474 12.86 12.73 -6.47
CA LYS A 474 13.51 12.12 -7.63
C LYS A 474 14.94 11.65 -7.36
N SER A 475 15.44 11.83 -6.14
CA SER A 475 16.67 11.19 -5.68
C SER A 475 16.46 9.69 -5.45
N ASN A 476 17.55 8.92 -5.33
CA ASN A 476 17.48 7.49 -4.98
C ASN A 476 16.84 7.21 -3.61
N LEU A 477 16.60 8.23 -2.78
CA LEU A 477 15.88 8.10 -1.51
C LEU A 477 14.35 8.11 -1.69
N CYS A 478 13.83 8.66 -2.79
CA CYS A 478 12.41 8.88 -3.04
C CYS A 478 11.73 9.67 -1.89
N TYR A 479 10.56 9.24 -1.42
CA TYR A 479 9.75 9.97 -0.43
C TYR A 479 10.12 9.67 1.03
N PRO A 480 9.93 10.63 1.96
CA PRO A 480 10.03 10.38 3.39
C PRO A 480 8.93 9.41 3.89
N ILE A 481 9.31 8.58 4.88
CA ILE A 481 8.44 7.59 5.56
C ILE A 481 8.48 7.72 7.09
N THR A 482 9.21 8.72 7.61
CA THR A 482 9.10 9.21 8.99
C THR A 482 9.22 10.72 9.00
N ASP A 483 8.76 11.34 10.09
CA ASP A 483 9.19 12.69 10.48
C ASP A 483 10.67 12.65 10.95
N GLU A 484 11.25 13.77 11.40
CA GLU A 484 12.59 13.74 12.03
C GLU A 484 12.58 13.08 13.42
N LEU A 485 13.31 11.97 13.55
CA LEU A 485 13.45 11.17 14.76
C LEU A 485 14.81 11.40 15.44
N ASN A 486 14.89 11.16 16.75
CA ASN A 486 16.18 11.12 17.46
C ASN A 486 16.92 9.81 17.14
N LEU A 487 18.23 9.89 16.90
CA LEU A 487 19.06 8.69 16.74
C LEU A 487 19.16 7.89 18.06
N PRO A 488 19.32 6.56 18.02
CA PRO A 488 19.34 5.71 19.22
C PRO A 488 20.43 6.03 20.24
N ASP A 489 21.50 6.71 19.84
CA ASP A 489 22.58 7.15 20.74
C ASP A 489 22.30 8.49 21.45
N GLY A 490 21.19 9.16 21.10
CA GLY A 490 20.76 10.44 21.65
C GLY A 490 21.58 11.66 21.23
N LYS A 491 22.53 11.52 20.30
CA LYS A 491 23.45 12.62 19.89
C LYS A 491 23.03 13.34 18.62
N GLY A 492 22.22 12.68 17.79
CA GLY A 492 21.84 13.17 16.48
C GLY A 492 20.38 12.92 16.12
N LYS A 493 20.06 13.19 14.86
CA LYS A 493 18.73 13.09 14.26
C LYS A 493 18.77 12.22 13.00
N TYR A 494 17.63 11.66 12.61
CA TYR A 494 17.49 11.00 11.32
C TYR A 494 16.07 11.06 10.78
N SER A 495 15.94 11.00 9.45
CA SER A 495 14.68 10.77 8.77
C SER A 495 14.82 9.57 7.83
N ARG A 496 13.79 8.74 7.79
CA ARG A 496 13.69 7.63 6.84
C ARG A 496 13.02 8.07 5.57
N PHE A 497 13.47 7.51 4.46
CA PHE A 497 12.90 7.62 3.13
C PHE A 497 12.74 6.21 2.54
N GLN A 498 11.97 6.05 1.48
CA GLN A 498 11.72 4.74 0.85
C GLN A 498 13.02 4.07 0.36
N GLY A 499 14.03 4.85 -0.05
CA GLY A 499 15.32 4.37 -0.54
C GLY A 499 16.49 4.47 0.44
N GLY A 500 16.24 4.73 1.73
CA GLY A 500 17.31 4.80 2.76
C GLY A 500 17.06 5.81 3.87
N GLU A 501 18.11 6.15 4.63
CA GLU A 501 18.04 7.12 5.74
C GLU A 501 19.01 8.29 5.51
N ILE A 502 18.65 9.48 5.96
CA ILE A 502 19.60 10.58 6.19
C ILE A 502 19.76 10.76 7.68
N HIS A 503 21.01 10.74 8.15
CA HIS A 503 21.40 11.00 9.53
C HIS A 503 22.00 12.39 9.66
N TRP A 504 21.92 12.98 10.85
CA TRP A 504 22.50 14.28 11.18
C TRP A 504 23.12 14.25 12.58
N TYR A 505 24.32 14.82 12.70
CA TYR A 505 24.98 15.07 13.97
C TYR A 505 25.43 16.54 14.05
N PRO A 506 25.38 17.21 15.22
CA PRO A 506 25.79 18.60 15.37
C PRO A 506 27.20 18.91 14.85
N GLU A 507 28.13 17.96 15.01
CA GLU A 507 29.55 18.07 14.66
C GLU A 507 29.91 17.56 13.25
N ILE A 508 28.96 16.92 12.53
CA ILE A 508 29.17 16.36 11.18
C ILE A 508 28.32 17.10 10.12
N GLY A 509 27.14 17.57 10.50
CA GLY A 509 26.08 17.92 9.56
C GLY A 509 25.28 16.69 9.11
N ALA A 510 24.51 16.84 8.03
CA ALA A 510 23.68 15.77 7.49
C ALA A 510 24.44 14.93 6.45
N TYR A 511 24.27 13.62 6.49
CA TYR A 511 24.79 12.68 5.50
C TYR A 511 23.77 11.55 5.23
N GLN A 512 23.75 11.04 4.00
CA GLN A 512 23.00 9.82 3.71
C GLN A 512 23.70 8.66 4.42
N ALA A 513 22.98 7.95 5.28
CA ALA A 513 23.52 6.75 5.89
C ALA A 513 23.69 5.66 4.81
N SER A 514 24.81 4.96 4.85
CA SER A 514 24.94 3.71 4.09
C SER A 514 23.79 2.79 4.48
N PRO A 515 23.15 2.07 3.53
CA PRO A 515 22.14 1.08 3.87
C PRO A 515 22.69 0.10 4.91
N LYS A 516 21.83 -0.35 5.82
CA LYS A 516 22.19 -1.45 6.72
C LYS A 516 22.26 -2.71 5.86
N ALA A 517 23.47 -3.20 5.61
CA ALA A 517 23.69 -4.37 4.78
C ALA A 517 22.77 -5.54 5.19
N ILE A 518 22.09 -6.12 4.20
CA ILE A 518 21.10 -7.18 4.41
C ILE A 518 21.77 -8.43 4.97
N THR A 519 21.20 -8.96 6.05
CA THR A 519 21.78 -10.03 6.87
C THR A 519 21.08 -11.35 6.66
N THR A 520 19.75 -11.32 6.54
CA THR A 520 18.90 -12.52 6.41
C THR A 520 18.00 -12.40 5.19
N LEU A 521 17.83 -13.51 4.47
CA LEU A 521 16.76 -13.72 3.50
C LEU A 521 15.74 -14.70 4.09
N THR A 522 14.46 -14.36 4.01
CA THR A 522 13.34 -15.23 4.41
C THR A 522 12.46 -15.51 3.19
N LEU A 523 12.05 -16.76 3.01
CA LEU A 523 10.96 -17.15 2.10
C LEU A 523 9.69 -17.34 2.95
N ARG A 524 8.55 -16.84 2.49
CA ARG A 524 7.25 -16.97 3.17
C ARG A 524 6.19 -17.49 2.21
N CYS A 525 5.16 -18.13 2.76
CA CYS A 525 3.87 -18.25 2.09
C CYS A 525 3.02 -17.08 2.59
N VAL A 526 2.57 -16.18 1.71
CA VAL A 526 1.80 -14.98 2.08
C VAL A 526 0.29 -15.17 1.95
N SER A 527 -0.16 -16.11 1.12
CA SER A 527 -1.55 -16.58 1.09
C SER A 527 -1.64 -17.98 0.46
N LEU A 528 -2.67 -18.73 0.85
CA LEU A 528 -3.11 -20.02 0.32
C LEU A 528 -4.64 -19.95 0.18
N HIS A 529 -5.15 -20.49 -0.93
CA HIS A 529 -6.55 -20.52 -1.33
C HIS A 529 -6.90 -21.96 -1.70
N CYS A 530 -7.89 -22.52 -1.01
CA CYS A 530 -8.54 -23.78 -1.41
C CYS A 530 -9.57 -23.46 -2.49
N ILE A 531 -9.42 -23.95 -3.72
CA ILE A 531 -10.44 -23.82 -4.79
C ILE A 531 -11.50 -24.92 -4.66
N ASP A 532 -11.03 -26.11 -4.31
CA ASP A 532 -11.67 -27.42 -4.38
C ASP A 532 -10.99 -28.20 -3.25
N GLU A 533 -11.70 -28.71 -2.25
CA GLU A 533 -11.11 -29.45 -1.12
C GLU A 533 -10.81 -30.92 -1.48
N THR A 534 -9.84 -31.57 -0.81
CA THR A 534 -9.65 -33.00 -1.01
C THR A 534 -10.64 -33.80 -0.16
N ASN A 535 -11.49 -34.58 -0.84
CA ASN A 535 -12.27 -35.67 -0.23
C ASN A 535 -13.28 -35.22 0.86
N PRO A 536 -14.34 -34.46 0.49
CA PRO A 536 -15.27 -33.72 1.37
C PRO A 536 -16.21 -34.55 2.28
N GLU A 537 -15.87 -35.80 2.60
CA GLU A 537 -16.74 -36.71 3.37
C GLU A 537 -16.39 -36.82 4.87
N TYR A 538 -15.32 -36.17 5.35
CA TYR A 538 -14.86 -36.25 6.74
C TYR A 538 -14.59 -34.88 7.39
N LEU A 539 -15.27 -34.59 8.50
CA LEU A 539 -15.12 -33.32 9.23
C LEU A 539 -13.76 -33.22 9.94
N GLY A 540 -12.83 -32.45 9.36
CA GLY A 540 -11.58 -32.01 9.96
C GLY A 540 -10.41 -32.96 9.72
N SER A 541 -10.02 -33.15 8.46
CA SER A 541 -8.83 -33.95 8.06
C SER A 541 -7.74 -33.13 7.37
N ASP A 542 -8.00 -31.85 7.14
CA ASP A 542 -7.36 -31.04 6.11
C ASP A 542 -6.21 -30.19 6.70
N GLU A 543 -5.25 -30.87 7.33
CA GLU A 543 -4.03 -30.24 7.87
C GLU A 543 -3.07 -29.86 6.73
N MET A 544 -3.23 -28.66 6.17
CA MET A 544 -2.40 -28.22 5.04
C MET A 544 -1.02 -27.73 5.49
N ARG A 545 0.01 -28.36 4.95
CA ARG A 545 1.43 -28.18 5.31
C ARG A 545 2.28 -27.82 4.11
N MET A 546 3.40 -27.14 4.36
CA MET A 546 4.45 -26.97 3.35
C MET A 546 5.81 -27.42 3.86
N ALA A 547 6.52 -28.16 3.01
CA ALA A 547 7.91 -28.58 3.20
C ALA A 547 8.73 -28.28 1.94
N GLY A 548 10.06 -28.35 2.05
CA GLY A 548 10.91 -28.09 0.91
C GLY A 548 12.38 -27.90 1.22
N CYS A 549 13.11 -27.46 0.20
CA CYS A 549 14.53 -27.17 0.28
C CYS A 549 14.87 -25.87 -0.46
N LEU A 550 15.93 -25.21 -0.02
CA LEU A 550 16.44 -23.96 -0.58
C LEU A 550 17.95 -24.08 -0.80
N PHE A 551 18.41 -23.86 -2.02
CA PHE A 551 19.82 -23.91 -2.41
C PHE A 551 20.39 -22.50 -2.52
N ASP A 552 21.52 -22.23 -1.85
CA ASP A 552 22.36 -21.06 -2.15
C ASP A 552 23.10 -21.36 -3.46
N ILE A 553 22.51 -20.94 -4.56
CA ILE A 553 23.05 -21.20 -5.89
C ILE A 553 24.30 -20.34 -6.19
N SER A 554 24.51 -19.24 -5.46
CA SER A 554 25.78 -18.49 -5.45
C SER A 554 26.96 -19.37 -5.02
N SER A 555 26.77 -20.21 -4.00
CA SER A 555 27.76 -21.17 -3.48
C SER A 555 27.99 -22.40 -4.36
N ALA A 556 27.53 -22.40 -5.62
CA ALA A 556 27.46 -23.59 -6.47
C ALA A 556 26.70 -24.77 -5.80
N GLY A 557 25.72 -24.45 -4.94
CA GLY A 557 24.94 -25.42 -4.16
C GLY A 557 25.71 -26.11 -3.02
N GLU A 558 26.84 -25.56 -2.57
CA GLU A 558 27.54 -26.07 -1.37
C GLU A 558 26.76 -25.83 -0.07
N LYS A 559 25.97 -24.76 -0.01
CA LYS A 559 25.02 -24.50 1.09
C LYS A 559 23.60 -24.83 0.61
N SER A 560 23.06 -25.96 1.08
CA SER A 560 21.63 -26.27 0.98
C SER A 560 20.98 -26.15 2.36
N TYR A 561 19.75 -25.64 2.36
CA TYR A 561 18.92 -25.42 3.53
C TYR A 561 17.59 -26.17 3.33
N LYS A 562 16.92 -26.53 4.42
CA LYS A 562 15.74 -27.40 4.43
C LYS A 562 14.70 -26.84 5.38
N PHE A 563 13.44 -27.01 5.03
CA PHE A 563 12.31 -26.73 5.91
C PHE A 563 11.31 -27.88 5.83
N GLY A 564 10.87 -28.36 6.99
CA GLY A 564 9.92 -29.45 7.12
C GLY A 564 8.77 -29.04 8.02
N LYS A 565 7.58 -29.53 7.72
CA LYS A 565 6.36 -29.39 8.53
C LYS A 565 6.14 -27.95 9.04
N ILE A 566 6.01 -27.02 8.08
CA ILE A 566 5.39 -25.72 8.36
C ILE A 566 3.89 -25.92 8.19
N ASP A 567 3.17 -25.99 9.31
CA ASP A 567 1.71 -25.95 9.33
C ASP A 567 1.24 -24.60 8.76
N LEU A 568 0.28 -24.61 7.85
CA LEU A 568 -0.27 -23.41 7.22
C LEU A 568 -1.61 -23.03 7.86
N GLU A 569 -2.61 -23.91 7.75
CA GLU A 569 -3.89 -23.83 8.46
C GLU A 569 -4.59 -25.20 8.36
N ASP A 570 -5.48 -25.50 9.31
CA ASP A 570 -6.16 -26.80 9.44
C ASP A 570 -7.67 -26.64 9.19
N GLY A 571 -8.27 -27.53 8.39
CA GLY A 571 -9.73 -27.56 8.15
C GLY A 571 -10.20 -26.47 7.18
N TRP A 572 -9.95 -26.69 5.89
CA TRP A 572 -10.28 -25.78 4.79
C TRP A 572 -11.59 -26.19 4.11
N ASP A 573 -12.57 -25.29 4.02
CA ASP A 573 -13.74 -25.48 3.15
C ASP A 573 -13.43 -25.04 1.68
N ASP A 574 -14.18 -25.56 0.71
CA ASP A 574 -14.26 -25.08 -0.69
C ASP A 574 -14.27 -23.54 -0.83
N ASN A 575 -13.37 -22.99 -1.67
CA ASN A 575 -13.22 -21.56 -1.98
C ASN A 575 -12.71 -20.68 -0.81
N GLU A 576 -12.18 -21.25 0.27
CA GLU A 576 -11.63 -20.48 1.39
C GLU A 576 -10.24 -19.87 1.15
N TRP A 577 -10.05 -18.68 1.70
CA TRP A 577 -8.82 -17.89 1.68
C TRP A 577 -8.35 -17.61 3.09
N ASN A 578 -7.09 -17.92 3.37
CA ASN A 578 -6.47 -17.46 4.61
C ASN A 578 -6.29 -15.93 4.66
N ASN A 579 -6.23 -15.40 5.87
CA ASN A 579 -6.12 -13.97 6.14
C ASN A 579 -4.98 -13.68 7.14
N TRP A 580 -3.80 -14.26 6.87
CA TRP A 580 -2.64 -14.20 7.76
C TRP A 580 -2.12 -12.76 7.99
N THR A 581 -2.39 -12.22 9.18
CA THR A 581 -1.79 -10.95 9.64
C THR A 581 -0.28 -11.03 9.87
N SER A 582 0.28 -12.25 9.92
CA SER A 582 1.73 -12.52 9.92
C SER A 582 2.00 -13.79 9.11
N PRO A 583 2.35 -13.68 7.82
CA PRO A 583 2.67 -14.81 6.94
C PRO A 583 3.66 -15.83 7.54
N PRO A 584 3.38 -17.15 7.45
CA PRO A 584 4.30 -18.19 7.91
C PRO A 584 5.64 -18.14 7.18
N HIS A 585 6.72 -18.12 7.96
CA HIS A 585 8.09 -18.14 7.47
C HIS A 585 8.49 -19.57 7.09
N LEU A 586 8.53 -19.88 5.80
CA LEU A 586 8.92 -21.20 5.31
C LEU A 586 10.37 -21.52 5.66
N ILE A 587 11.29 -20.58 5.38
CA ILE A 587 12.69 -20.70 5.79
C ILE A 587 13.37 -19.33 5.89
N SER A 588 14.38 -19.20 6.76
CA SER A 588 15.24 -18.02 6.86
C SER A 588 16.72 -18.42 6.82
N VAL A 589 17.52 -17.74 5.98
CA VAL A 589 18.92 -18.08 5.71
C VAL A 589 19.84 -16.85 5.82
N PRO A 590 21.06 -16.98 6.39
CA PRO A 590 21.98 -15.86 6.57
C PRO A 590 22.76 -15.57 5.27
N ILE A 591 22.46 -14.43 4.64
CA ILE A 591 23.03 -14.03 3.34
C ILE A 591 24.33 -13.22 3.47
N ASN A 592 24.62 -12.66 4.65
CA ASN A 592 25.88 -11.96 4.95
C ASN A 592 27.06 -12.89 5.28
N THR A 593 26.96 -14.20 5.02
CA THR A 593 27.99 -15.19 5.39
C THR A 593 29.33 -15.05 4.65
N ASP A 594 29.34 -14.30 3.55
CA ASP A 594 30.54 -13.94 2.78
C ASP A 594 30.29 -12.68 1.92
N ASN A 595 31.37 -12.02 1.49
CA ASN A 595 31.31 -10.82 0.66
C ASN A 595 31.16 -11.10 -0.84
N VAL A 596 30.74 -12.30 -1.25
CA VAL A 596 30.59 -12.67 -2.67
C VAL A 596 29.19 -12.31 -3.16
N TRP A 597 29.13 -11.53 -4.24
CA TRP A 597 27.90 -11.04 -4.87
C TRP A 597 28.04 -11.08 -6.40
N PRO A 598 26.93 -11.21 -7.18
CA PRO A 598 25.55 -11.34 -6.73
C PRO A 598 25.28 -12.70 -6.08
N LYS A 599 24.34 -12.73 -5.14
CA LYS A 599 23.84 -13.97 -4.54
C LYS A 599 22.60 -14.46 -5.28
N GLY A 600 22.34 -15.76 -5.21
CA GLY A 600 21.16 -16.35 -5.81
C GLY A 600 20.63 -17.47 -4.95
N TYR A 601 19.32 -17.64 -4.97
CA TYR A 601 18.58 -18.65 -4.23
C TYR A 601 17.56 -19.34 -5.12
N LEU A 602 17.37 -20.63 -4.91
CA LEU A 602 16.30 -21.41 -5.54
C LEU A 602 15.67 -22.28 -4.46
N ALA A 603 14.36 -22.22 -4.34
CA ALA A 603 13.60 -23.01 -3.38
C ALA A 603 12.56 -23.87 -4.11
N THR A 604 12.49 -25.14 -3.74
CA THR A 604 11.46 -26.08 -4.19
C THR A 604 10.55 -26.38 -3.00
N CYS A 605 9.30 -25.95 -3.12
CA CYS A 605 8.24 -26.11 -2.14
C CYS A 605 7.30 -27.24 -2.58
N ILE A 606 6.84 -28.04 -1.63
CA ILE A 606 5.79 -29.05 -1.80
C ILE A 606 4.70 -28.75 -0.78
N LEU A 607 3.47 -28.56 -1.28
CA LEU A 607 2.26 -28.47 -0.48
C LEU A 607 1.79 -29.90 -0.17
N ILE A 608 1.33 -30.14 1.05
CA ILE A 608 1.04 -31.48 1.58
C ILE A 608 -0.27 -31.41 2.35
N GLU A 609 -1.19 -32.29 2.02
CA GLU A 609 -2.34 -32.66 2.85
C GLU A 609 -1.90 -33.83 3.74
N SER A 610 -2.14 -33.76 5.06
CA SER A 610 -1.45 -34.62 6.02
C SER A 610 -2.40 -35.41 6.92
N ASP A 611 -2.63 -36.68 6.58
CA ASP A 611 -3.46 -37.60 7.37
C ASP A 611 -2.73 -38.22 8.58
N GLY A 612 -1.39 -38.16 8.61
CA GLY A 612 -0.61 -38.51 9.80
C GLY A 612 0.87 -38.88 9.64
N GLY A 613 1.48 -38.71 8.46
CA GLY A 613 2.87 -39.10 8.24
C GLY A 613 3.93 -38.04 8.62
N ASP A 614 5.21 -38.44 8.49
CA ASP A 614 6.36 -37.53 8.49
C ASP A 614 7.02 -37.50 7.10
N TYR A 615 6.23 -37.05 6.13
CA TYR A 615 6.68 -36.72 4.77
C TYR A 615 7.98 -35.88 4.76
N SER A 616 8.14 -35.01 5.76
CA SER A 616 9.21 -34.02 5.80
C SER A 616 10.59 -34.64 5.96
N GLU A 617 10.73 -35.70 6.77
CA GLU A 617 12.03 -36.37 6.94
C GLU A 617 12.43 -37.15 5.66
N GLU A 618 11.47 -37.77 4.96
CA GLU A 618 11.73 -38.52 3.73
C GLU A 618 12.05 -37.64 2.52
N LEU A 619 11.35 -36.51 2.33
CA LEU A 619 11.75 -35.50 1.34
C LEU A 619 13.19 -35.02 1.62
N ASN A 620 13.52 -34.77 2.89
CA ASN A 620 14.84 -34.32 3.28
C ASN A 620 15.93 -35.39 3.06
N LYS A 621 15.63 -36.68 3.27
CA LYS A 621 16.53 -37.81 2.93
C LYS A 621 16.72 -37.97 1.43
N LEU A 622 15.68 -37.73 0.62
CA LEU A 622 15.76 -37.75 -0.84
C LEU A 622 16.66 -36.62 -1.36
N VAL A 623 16.45 -35.39 -0.85
CA VAL A 623 17.27 -34.20 -1.19
C VAL A 623 18.75 -34.42 -0.85
N ASP A 624 19.08 -35.00 0.32
CA ASP A 624 20.48 -35.30 0.71
C ASP A 624 21.18 -36.28 -0.24
N LYS A 625 20.44 -37.16 -0.91
CA LYS A 625 20.98 -38.22 -1.74
C LYS A 625 21.00 -37.83 -3.23
N LEU A 626 20.01 -37.06 -3.68
CA LEU A 626 20.00 -36.48 -5.03
C LEU A 626 21.06 -35.37 -5.20
N THR A 627 21.15 -34.44 -4.24
CA THR A 627 22.05 -33.26 -4.36
C THR A 627 23.51 -33.63 -4.71
N PRO A 628 24.20 -34.55 -4.01
CA PRO A 628 25.57 -34.91 -4.36
C PRO A 628 25.67 -35.68 -5.69
N ILE A 629 24.70 -36.52 -6.06
CA ILE A 629 24.72 -37.25 -7.34
C ILE A 629 24.57 -36.26 -8.51
N VAL A 630 23.58 -35.37 -8.44
CA VAL A 630 23.33 -34.36 -9.49
C VAL A 630 24.50 -33.37 -9.56
N LYS A 631 25.07 -32.98 -8.41
CA LYS A 631 26.29 -32.16 -8.36
C LYS A 631 27.48 -32.87 -9.01
N GLU A 632 27.79 -34.11 -8.64
CA GLU A 632 28.89 -34.89 -9.23
C GLU A 632 28.74 -35.02 -10.75
N LYS A 633 27.53 -35.28 -11.25
CA LYS A 633 27.29 -35.46 -12.70
C LYS A 633 27.37 -34.14 -13.48
N LEU A 634 26.91 -33.03 -12.90
CA LEU A 634 27.11 -31.69 -13.46
C LEU A 634 28.58 -31.29 -13.42
N GLU A 635 29.29 -31.57 -12.33
CA GLU A 635 30.72 -31.33 -12.20
C GLU A 635 31.51 -32.16 -13.22
N GLN A 636 31.25 -33.47 -13.39
CA GLN A 636 31.87 -34.30 -14.44
C GLN A 636 31.59 -33.79 -15.87
N ALA A 637 30.47 -33.09 -16.11
CA ALA A 637 30.18 -32.45 -17.39
C ALA A 637 30.95 -31.11 -17.59
N LEU A 638 31.40 -30.47 -16.50
CA LEU A 638 31.93 -29.10 -16.45
C LEU A 638 33.43 -29.00 -16.07
N GLU A 639 33.95 -29.87 -15.21
CA GLU A 639 35.37 -29.98 -14.82
C GLU A 639 36.28 -30.11 -16.04
N SER A 640 35.79 -30.79 -17.08
CA SER A 640 36.53 -30.95 -18.32
C SER A 640 36.86 -29.60 -19.00
N ALA A 641 36.17 -28.50 -18.66
CA ALA A 641 36.52 -27.15 -19.09
C ALA A 641 37.77 -26.54 -18.42
N GLY A 642 38.40 -27.23 -17.45
CA GLY A 642 39.71 -26.90 -16.89
C GLY A 642 39.72 -26.12 -15.56
N GLU A 643 40.77 -26.36 -14.76
CA GLU A 643 40.95 -25.83 -13.41
C GLU A 643 41.12 -24.30 -13.36
N ALA A 644 40.05 -23.58 -12.99
CA ALA A 644 40.10 -22.22 -12.45
C ALA A 644 38.73 -21.85 -11.81
N TYR A 645 38.43 -22.41 -10.63
CA TYR A 645 37.23 -22.07 -9.86
C TYR A 645 37.56 -21.11 -8.73
N LEU A 646 36.88 -19.95 -8.72
CA LEU A 646 36.39 -19.16 -7.58
C LEU A 646 35.95 -17.77 -8.12
N GLY A 647 34.74 -17.32 -7.77
CA GLY A 647 34.31 -15.92 -7.96
C GLY A 647 33.14 -15.65 -8.91
N GLY A 648 33.16 -16.13 -10.17
CA GLY A 648 32.25 -15.62 -11.22
C GLY A 648 31.20 -16.56 -11.83
N ILE A 649 31.34 -17.88 -11.65
CA ILE A 649 30.51 -18.88 -12.38
C ILE A 649 29.72 -19.81 -11.43
N GLY A 650 29.99 -19.79 -10.11
CA GLY A 650 29.26 -20.57 -9.12
C GLY A 650 27.74 -20.37 -9.21
N ALA A 651 27.30 -19.12 -9.31
CA ALA A 651 25.90 -18.74 -9.52
C ALA A 651 25.23 -19.38 -10.76
N VAL A 652 25.97 -19.64 -11.84
CA VAL A 652 25.41 -20.29 -13.05
C VAL A 652 25.26 -21.79 -12.84
N ILE A 653 26.23 -22.42 -12.17
CA ILE A 653 26.24 -23.86 -11.90
C ILE A 653 25.24 -24.23 -10.81
N GLY A 654 25.17 -23.43 -9.74
CA GLY A 654 24.14 -23.57 -8.73
C GLY A 654 22.73 -23.39 -9.29
N HIS A 655 22.51 -22.42 -10.18
CA HIS A 655 21.19 -22.19 -10.80
C HIS A 655 20.74 -23.45 -11.55
N VAL A 656 21.63 -24.04 -12.34
CA VAL A 656 21.42 -25.34 -12.99
C VAL A 656 21.18 -26.44 -11.96
N LEU A 657 22.06 -26.61 -10.96
CA LEU A 657 21.95 -27.66 -9.95
C LEU A 657 20.61 -27.59 -9.19
N GLY A 658 20.16 -26.40 -8.80
CA GLY A 658 18.87 -26.20 -8.15
C GLY A 658 17.69 -26.51 -9.07
N GLN A 659 17.69 -26.01 -10.31
CA GLN A 659 16.63 -26.29 -11.29
C GLN A 659 16.58 -27.79 -11.63
N MET A 660 17.75 -28.42 -11.76
CA MET A 660 17.88 -29.85 -12.01
C MET A 660 17.40 -30.70 -10.82
N VAL A 661 17.79 -30.37 -9.59
CA VAL A 661 17.31 -31.10 -8.40
C VAL A 661 15.80 -30.93 -8.23
N GLY A 662 15.26 -29.72 -8.41
CA GLY A 662 13.81 -29.47 -8.38
C GLY A 662 13.05 -30.28 -9.44
N TYR A 663 13.50 -30.27 -10.69
CA TYR A 663 12.90 -31.05 -11.79
C TYR A 663 13.05 -32.56 -11.59
N ILE A 664 14.17 -33.03 -11.03
CA ILE A 664 14.37 -34.45 -10.72
C ILE A 664 13.43 -34.90 -9.59
N ILE A 665 13.23 -34.06 -8.55
CA ILE A 665 12.19 -34.28 -7.54
C ILE A 665 10.80 -34.34 -8.19
N GLU A 666 10.46 -33.39 -9.07
CA GLU A 666 9.18 -33.36 -9.83
C GLU A 666 8.92 -34.63 -10.65
N LYS A 667 9.92 -35.17 -11.36
CA LYS A 667 9.73 -36.41 -12.14
C LYS A 667 9.65 -37.65 -11.24
N ILE A 668 10.49 -37.73 -10.20
CA ILE A 668 10.49 -38.82 -9.21
C ILE A 668 9.16 -38.87 -8.46
N PHE A 669 8.56 -37.71 -8.14
CA PHE A 669 7.27 -37.56 -7.49
C PHE A 669 6.18 -38.43 -8.12
N SER A 670 6.13 -38.42 -9.47
CA SER A 670 5.12 -39.16 -10.24
C SER A 670 5.20 -40.69 -10.13
N TRP A 671 6.30 -41.24 -9.60
CA TRP A 671 6.55 -42.68 -9.52
C TRP A 671 6.37 -43.26 -8.11
N PHE A 672 6.37 -42.44 -7.06
CA PHE A 672 6.29 -42.89 -5.67
C PHE A 672 4.98 -42.48 -4.94
N LYS A 673 3.93 -42.15 -5.70
CA LYS A 673 2.54 -41.89 -5.25
C LYS A 673 1.84 -43.05 -4.48
N GLY A 674 2.57 -44.07 -4.04
CA GLY A 674 2.07 -45.16 -3.18
C GLY A 674 3.06 -45.59 -2.10
N TRP A 675 4.02 -44.73 -1.74
CA TRP A 675 5.01 -44.95 -0.69
C TRP A 675 4.88 -43.99 0.51
N TRP A 676 4.05 -42.97 0.37
CA TRP A 676 3.68 -42.03 1.43
C TRP A 676 2.22 -42.31 1.82
N ASN A 677 1.89 -42.13 3.09
CA ASN A 677 0.50 -42.24 3.57
C ASN A 677 -0.25 -40.92 3.28
N ASP A 678 0.44 -39.79 3.48
CA ASP A 678 -0.03 -38.45 3.13
C ASP A 678 -0.17 -38.27 1.60
N ASP A 679 -1.02 -37.32 1.18
CA ASP A 679 -1.28 -36.98 -0.23
C ASP A 679 -0.61 -35.64 -0.63
N PRO A 680 0.66 -35.66 -1.11
CA PRO A 680 1.39 -34.45 -1.45
C PRO A 680 1.07 -33.93 -2.85
N PHE A 681 1.04 -32.61 -3.01
CA PHE A 681 0.82 -31.92 -4.27
C PHE A 681 2.13 -31.71 -5.07
N PRO A 682 2.08 -31.59 -6.41
CA PRO A 682 3.28 -31.43 -7.24
C PRO A 682 4.21 -30.28 -6.79
N PRO A 683 5.54 -30.48 -6.82
CA PRO A 683 6.49 -29.47 -6.36
C PRO A 683 6.50 -28.20 -7.24
N VAL A 684 6.50 -27.04 -6.58
CA VAL A 684 6.67 -25.73 -7.22
C VAL A 684 8.06 -25.18 -6.90
N THR A 685 8.79 -24.72 -7.92
CA THR A 685 10.16 -24.19 -7.76
C THR A 685 10.22 -22.71 -8.08
N VAL A 686 10.64 -21.90 -7.10
CA VAL A 686 10.81 -20.44 -7.20
C VAL A 686 12.29 -20.07 -7.07
N SER A 687 12.70 -18.92 -7.64
CA SER A 687 14.09 -18.47 -7.54
C SER A 687 14.23 -16.95 -7.43
N LEU A 688 15.34 -16.52 -6.83
CA LEU A 688 15.68 -15.13 -6.57
C LEU A 688 17.15 -14.88 -6.92
N GLN A 689 17.46 -13.68 -7.42
CA GLN A 689 18.82 -13.15 -7.49
C GLN A 689 18.90 -11.83 -6.73
N ILE A 690 19.89 -11.71 -5.84
CA ILE A 690 20.14 -10.52 -5.02
C ILE A 690 21.45 -9.87 -5.51
N PRO A 691 21.41 -8.67 -6.11
CA PRO A 691 22.56 -8.10 -6.82
C PRO A 691 23.71 -7.62 -5.92
N GLY A 692 23.45 -7.33 -4.64
CA GLY A 692 24.47 -6.81 -3.71
C GLY A 692 23.98 -6.72 -2.25
N PRO A 693 24.87 -6.36 -1.32
CA PRO A 693 24.61 -6.35 0.13
C PRO A 693 23.63 -5.26 0.59
N ASP A 694 23.26 -4.33 -0.29
CA ASP A 694 22.35 -3.22 0.01
C ASP A 694 21.08 -3.28 -0.87
N ALA A 695 20.81 -4.42 -1.49
CA ALA A 695 19.75 -4.58 -2.46
C ALA A 695 18.36 -4.71 -1.81
N LEU A 696 17.47 -3.79 -2.17
CA LEU A 696 16.04 -3.83 -1.87
C LEU A 696 15.22 -4.19 -3.12
N PHE A 697 14.01 -4.67 -2.91
CA PHE A 697 13.05 -5.00 -3.97
C PHE A 697 12.45 -3.74 -4.62
N PRO A 698 11.81 -3.86 -5.81
CA PRO A 698 11.32 -2.71 -6.57
C PRO A 698 10.47 -1.73 -5.75
N GLY A 699 10.83 -0.44 -5.80
CA GLY A 699 10.21 0.60 -4.99
C GLY A 699 10.80 0.77 -3.58
N GLY A 700 11.97 0.19 -3.29
CA GLY A 700 12.65 0.33 -1.99
C GLY A 700 12.07 -0.57 -0.90
N LEU A 701 11.60 -1.76 -1.27
CA LEU A 701 10.88 -2.65 -0.36
C LEU A 701 11.79 -3.73 0.22
N TYR A 702 11.50 -4.12 1.46
CA TYR A 702 12.14 -5.27 2.12
C TYR A 702 11.52 -6.60 1.67
N ASP A 703 10.35 -6.56 1.03
CA ASP A 703 9.53 -7.68 0.60
C ASP A 703 9.41 -7.67 -0.93
N SER A 704 9.42 -8.85 -1.57
CA SER A 704 9.34 -8.99 -3.03
C SER A 704 7.90 -8.83 -3.54
N PRO A 705 7.70 -8.65 -4.86
CA PRO A 705 6.43 -9.01 -5.47
C PRO A 705 6.12 -10.49 -5.23
N ASP A 706 4.84 -10.83 -5.10
CA ASP A 706 4.39 -12.20 -4.86
C ASP A 706 4.64 -13.10 -6.08
N VAL A 707 4.95 -14.38 -5.81
CA VAL A 707 5.15 -15.42 -6.81
C VAL A 707 4.03 -16.46 -6.66
N TYR A 708 3.14 -16.49 -7.64
CA TYR A 708 2.01 -17.41 -7.71
C TYR A 708 2.44 -18.85 -8.01
N GLY A 709 1.87 -19.80 -7.26
CA GLY A 709 1.85 -21.23 -7.53
C GLY A 709 0.41 -21.75 -7.56
N ASN A 710 0.16 -22.75 -8.39
CA ASN A 710 -1.12 -23.46 -8.47
C ASN A 710 -0.80 -24.96 -8.55
N VAL A 711 -1.50 -25.77 -7.75
CA VAL A 711 -1.34 -27.22 -7.69
C VAL A 711 -2.70 -27.90 -7.55
N GLY A 712 -2.83 -29.12 -8.07
CA GLY A 712 -4.06 -29.90 -7.93
C GLY A 712 -3.80 -31.39 -8.04
N GLY A 713 -4.67 -32.19 -7.42
CA GLY A 713 -4.56 -33.63 -7.33
C GLY A 713 -5.40 -34.18 -6.17
N TYR A 714 -5.61 -35.51 -6.18
CA TYR A 714 -6.29 -36.31 -5.13
C TYR A 714 -7.79 -36.05 -4.96
N GLY A 715 -8.17 -34.78 -4.92
CA GLY A 715 -9.52 -34.25 -5.10
C GLY A 715 -9.40 -32.75 -5.29
N GLY A 716 -8.63 -32.12 -4.40
CA GLY A 716 -8.52 -30.68 -4.32
C GLY A 716 -7.61 -29.97 -5.32
N GLN A 717 -7.72 -28.65 -5.27
CA GLN A 717 -7.01 -27.66 -6.07
C GLN A 717 -6.66 -26.47 -5.17
N TYR A 718 -5.39 -26.05 -5.18
CA TYR A 718 -4.89 -24.99 -4.29
C TYR A 718 -4.05 -23.97 -5.05
N GLU A 719 -4.28 -22.69 -4.77
CA GLU A 719 -3.41 -21.58 -5.19
C GLU A 719 -2.65 -21.03 -4.00
N PHE A 720 -1.37 -20.69 -4.17
CA PHE A 720 -0.61 -20.03 -3.13
C PHE A 720 0.33 -18.97 -3.67
N TYR A 721 0.70 -18.04 -2.80
CA TYR A 721 1.52 -16.89 -3.09
C TYR A 721 2.75 -16.93 -2.19
N LEU A 722 3.95 -16.98 -2.78
CA LEU A 722 5.22 -16.96 -2.06
C LEU A 722 5.91 -15.62 -2.22
N ASP A 723 6.57 -15.12 -1.17
CA ASP A 723 7.39 -13.91 -1.26
C ASP A 723 8.75 -14.07 -0.57
N TRP A 724 9.67 -13.18 -0.94
CA TRP A 724 11.03 -13.12 -0.41
C TRP A 724 11.22 -11.82 0.38
N ARG A 725 11.74 -11.93 1.61
CA ARG A 725 12.01 -10.79 2.50
C ARG A 725 13.49 -10.69 2.87
N VAL A 726 14.07 -9.49 2.81
CA VAL A 726 15.44 -9.16 3.27
C VAL A 726 15.42 -8.37 4.58
N SER A 727 16.42 -8.54 5.47
CA SER A 727 16.51 -7.85 6.79
C SER A 727 17.90 -7.76 7.43
#